data_AF-A0A8N4QE25-F1
#
_entry.id   AF-A0A8N4QE25-F1
#
_cell.length_a   1.000
_cell.length_b   1.000
_cell.length_c   1.000
_cell.angle_alpha   90.00
_cell.angle_beta   90.00
_cell.angle_gamma   90.00
#
_symmetry.space_group_name_H-M   'P 1'
#
loop_
_entity.id
_entity.type
_entity.pdbx_description
1 polymer ?
#
loop_
_entity_poly.entity_id
_entity_poly.type
_entity_poly.pdbx_seq_one_letter_code
_entity_poly.pdbx_strand_id
1 'polypeptide(L)'
;MANAGTATPLEIDEFINGALVTWLESCLPRPEVLTGYSSLLDGNIIHSVWLQIDPEPQNHPTDVRDLIGVSLCIARSKNFECIARNLKSLFEEELEHTILVLPDVYILGYHPESKQGLEQMKILLTLLLGAAVQCPNREAFIGRIKMLDVETQHAIVGLIKQVTEDQSLVLTKESVNLLTPVNMYNHILRLTKERDNMYLRWIASMCADTELNMTACADGSLNMPLSPLSCTLTTPCLSTSNSENNHMAVELADLKSKIRKLRQELEEKSENQLELREELDHKSAQYEKLRAESQEWYAEAKRAYAYRDEVDVLRERAERADRLEIEVQKFREKLTDAEFYKTRVEELREDNRMLLETKEMLEDQLQRARKRSEHVMTLESEIIKYKQKLNDMALERNVDRSKLEELLEENTQLQLAAKTLNTTQRLDSAYSDNEDECNSGDNSLSEQLTNDAQTRILKLELKNKQLAAALEQLKENSFHESTNKILELEKDKKKLSLKIEQMQENIQRLTQQNTALEEVFKSALEENKKLQDTMDDRQKSYERQSQERELERSKLLDVEQHVETLNKEKQRLQTLNESIQRRADDLDRLLDTRTKEIHQLTERSQGVSKLKEKVYDLEAKLCACERENNSLLKEVAKLKENTEGKSVQLDESTAKLEAQTKEIDRLTKELTKVEQTQQRVIELEKLNQELMTQREIDSDTILTLRNDLVSGTLATNKVRQNLEKLGLTDSGHTDDNGELNVETVVEKLVRNPETFKTVREIMLNVSKEQHQNENTKSDICVLCHRKEIYTVEKNIELSNNEPQELSFEHKVTLTAPTGRDRIEILRLKEANTELNALNTNLQSVNVQLEAEKARLDVDVVTLSSQISTLNTQLVALQVANSQLASDKDQLLKQSESIKQENKNVQHDLMALRTLHDQLSTEYESLAADKEQLKLMQRDSRNEARELREHISNLENRIADLTKDNAKLKSYENDLTILRTEHSKLTDDFRNLFRFKNEYKNIQEQYKMIRPENNKLKKQIAELLRELDSKNDHIKTMESDAAYYAQQCEVLLQTNAHLDIDRKTLMDNVSQLLTQYHELLSHSLEDKQHFREEEKSYTERLHNLSRQKEKLEEKIMEHYKKPETVLPKKKPFASSIVRRVKKAGSDFINKVPTSRNRRSWVDDSRLNQSQFVVGSESGGNDSDNSIEEPMSIESDSHLLQRNLAIRQSLQRDLIDSTLSRGGIRSSLQSQKRTDLNSSRRNSVHGPKLKVLRRFFVLKRQM
;
A
#
# COMPACT_ATOMS: atom_id res chain seq x y z
N MET A 1 34.84 -11.30 -1.90
CA MET A 1 34.75 -10.80 -0.50
C MET A 1 35.88 -9.79 -0.27
N ALA A 2 35.70 -8.81 0.61
CA ALA A 2 36.76 -7.88 1.02
C ALA A 2 37.09 -8.12 2.51
N ASN A 3 38.36 -7.94 2.90
CA ASN A 3 38.81 -8.21 4.27
C ASN A 3 38.12 -7.27 5.27
N ALA A 4 37.11 -7.76 5.98
CA ALA A 4 36.67 -7.18 7.23
C ALA A 4 37.75 -7.48 8.28
N GLY A 5 38.60 -6.50 8.58
CA GLY A 5 39.64 -6.65 9.59
C GLY A 5 39.04 -7.02 10.95
N THR A 6 39.61 -8.01 11.61
CA THR A 6 39.41 -8.23 13.05
C THR A 6 39.77 -6.94 13.79
N ALA A 7 38.98 -6.56 14.79
CA ALA A 7 39.35 -5.47 15.66
C ALA A 7 40.65 -5.84 16.38
N THR A 8 41.58 -4.90 16.51
CA THR A 8 42.76 -5.14 17.33
C THR A 8 42.35 -5.31 18.80
N PRO A 9 43.07 -6.11 19.61
CA PRO A 9 42.76 -6.25 21.03
C PRO A 9 42.72 -4.90 21.77
N LEU A 10 43.50 -3.92 21.30
CA LEU A 10 43.52 -2.56 21.83
C LEU A 10 42.25 -1.76 21.49
N GLU A 11 41.69 -1.87 20.27
CA GLU A 11 40.40 -1.26 19.95
C GLU A 11 39.23 -1.87 20.75
N ILE A 12 39.31 -3.16 21.08
CA ILE A 12 38.32 -3.84 21.93
C ILE A 12 38.47 -3.38 23.39
N ASP A 13 39.70 -3.25 23.90
CA ASP A 13 39.99 -2.76 25.25
C ASP A 13 39.62 -1.28 25.41
N GLU A 14 39.89 -0.42 24.42
CA GLU A 14 39.42 0.98 24.37
C GLU A 14 37.89 1.08 24.37
N PHE A 15 37.18 0.12 23.78
CA PHE A 15 35.71 0.09 23.84
C PHE A 15 35.18 -0.36 25.20
N ILE A 16 35.79 -1.39 25.81
CA ILE A 16 35.36 -1.94 27.10
C ILE A 16 35.67 -1.01 28.26
N ASN A 17 36.81 -0.33 28.24
CA ASN A 17 37.12 0.74 29.21
C ASN A 17 36.49 2.10 28.80
N GLY A 18 35.60 2.11 27.79
CA GLY A 18 34.99 3.30 27.24
C GLY A 18 33.64 3.65 27.88
N ALA A 19 33.31 4.95 27.88
CA ALA A 19 32.18 5.53 28.62
C ALA A 19 30.78 4.89 28.36
N LEU A 20 30.52 4.31 27.19
CA LEU A 20 29.30 3.53 26.91
C LEU A 20 29.19 2.29 27.80
N VAL A 21 30.31 1.61 28.03
CA VAL A 21 30.37 0.36 28.79
C VAL A 21 30.40 0.66 30.29
N THR A 22 31.15 1.66 30.73
CA THR A 22 31.12 2.17 32.12
C THR A 22 29.69 2.62 32.53
N TRP A 23 28.95 3.24 31.60
CA TRP A 23 27.53 3.54 31.82
C TRP A 23 26.68 2.26 31.94
N LEU A 24 26.88 1.28 31.05
CA LEU A 24 26.14 0.03 31.06
C LEU A 24 26.37 -0.75 32.38
N GLU A 25 27.62 -0.85 32.84
CA GLU A 25 28.00 -1.42 34.14
C GLU A 25 27.28 -0.74 35.30
N SER A 26 27.19 0.59 35.31
CA SER A 26 26.48 1.35 36.35
C SER A 26 24.98 1.03 36.44
N CYS A 27 24.41 0.40 35.40
CA CYS A 27 23.03 -0.04 35.34
C CYS A 27 22.83 -1.51 35.74
N LEU A 28 23.90 -2.28 36.02
CA LEU A 28 23.80 -3.69 36.42
C LEU A 28 23.72 -3.83 37.95
N PRO A 29 22.82 -4.69 38.49
CA PRO A 29 22.80 -5.01 39.92
C PRO A 29 24.04 -5.74 40.45
N ARG A 30 24.88 -6.25 39.54
CA ARG A 30 26.19 -6.89 39.76
C ARG A 30 27.11 -6.56 38.58
N PRO A 31 27.95 -5.51 38.69
CA PRO A 31 28.88 -5.14 37.61
C PRO A 31 29.82 -6.29 37.21
N GLU A 32 30.15 -7.19 38.14
CA GLU A 32 31.07 -8.33 37.98
C GLU A 32 30.58 -9.38 36.96
N VAL A 33 29.35 -9.25 36.45
CA VAL A 33 28.82 -10.07 35.35
C VAL A 33 29.41 -9.65 34.00
N LEU A 34 29.83 -8.39 33.83
CA LEU A 34 30.51 -7.94 32.64
C LEU A 34 32.00 -8.30 32.72
N THR A 35 32.41 -9.32 31.98
CA THR A 35 33.77 -9.87 31.97
C THR A 35 34.39 -9.73 30.58
N GLY A 36 34.45 -8.46 30.13
CA GLY A 36 34.96 -8.08 28.81
C GLY A 36 33.94 -8.25 27.67
N TYR A 37 34.41 -8.06 26.44
CA TYR A 37 33.56 -7.96 25.24
C TYR A 37 32.72 -9.22 24.97
N SER A 38 33.24 -10.39 25.30
CA SER A 38 32.54 -11.68 25.23
C SER A 38 31.17 -11.68 25.94
N SER A 39 31.04 -10.95 27.06
CA SER A 39 29.80 -10.89 27.85
C SER A 39 28.65 -10.12 27.16
N LEU A 40 28.97 -9.27 26.17
CA LEU A 40 27.96 -8.51 25.42
C LEU A 40 27.39 -9.31 24.22
N LEU A 41 28.09 -10.35 23.76
CA LEU A 41 27.84 -11.00 22.47
C LEU A 41 26.54 -11.80 22.40
N ASP A 42 25.96 -12.17 23.55
CA ASP A 42 24.70 -12.91 23.62
C ASP A 42 23.47 -11.98 23.72
N GLY A 43 23.68 -10.65 23.81
CA GLY A 43 22.63 -9.64 23.99
C GLY A 43 21.99 -9.59 25.39
N ASN A 44 22.15 -10.64 26.20
CA ASN A 44 21.47 -10.79 27.50
C ASN A 44 21.72 -9.64 28.49
N ILE A 45 22.96 -9.14 28.60
CA ILE A 45 23.28 -7.99 29.48
C ILE A 45 22.58 -6.72 29.00
N ILE A 46 22.60 -6.46 27.69
CA ILE A 46 21.95 -5.31 27.04
C ILE A 46 20.43 -5.36 27.28
N HIS A 47 19.82 -6.54 27.17
CA HIS A 47 18.40 -6.73 27.48
C HIS A 47 18.08 -6.60 28.99
N SER A 48 19.00 -6.97 29.89
CA SER A 48 18.82 -6.74 31.35
C SER A 48 18.82 -5.26 31.74
N VAL A 49 19.40 -4.40 30.90
CA VAL A 49 19.28 -2.93 31.01
C VAL A 49 18.03 -2.43 30.29
N TRP A 50 17.64 -3.01 29.15
CA TRP A 50 16.33 -2.73 28.51
C TRP A 50 15.16 -2.91 29.48
N LEU A 51 15.14 -4.01 30.25
CA LEU A 51 14.08 -4.31 31.23
C LEU A 51 13.95 -3.27 32.37
N GLN A 52 14.86 -2.29 32.46
CA GLN A 52 14.77 -1.15 33.38
C GLN A 52 14.25 0.13 32.68
N ILE A 53 14.35 0.18 31.35
CA ILE A 53 13.79 1.22 30.47
C ILE A 53 12.29 0.95 30.25
N ASP A 54 11.98 -0.29 29.86
CA ASP A 54 10.64 -0.83 29.60
C ASP A 54 10.56 -2.26 30.19
N PRO A 55 9.65 -2.52 31.16
CA PRO A 55 9.53 -3.82 31.81
C PRO A 55 8.63 -4.84 31.08
N GLU A 56 7.90 -4.46 30.01
CA GLU A 56 6.97 -5.34 29.28
C GLU A 56 7.29 -5.42 27.76
N PRO A 57 8.54 -5.75 27.36
CA PRO A 57 8.97 -5.68 25.97
C PRO A 57 8.26 -6.65 25.03
N GLN A 58 7.94 -6.18 23.82
CA GLN A 58 7.29 -6.99 22.78
C GLN A 58 8.14 -8.22 22.36
N ASN A 59 9.46 -8.08 22.27
CA ASN A 59 10.38 -9.12 21.81
C ASN A 59 11.36 -9.52 22.92
N HIS A 60 11.55 -10.82 23.13
CA HIS A 60 12.46 -11.37 24.14
C HIS A 60 13.63 -12.12 23.46
N PRO A 61 14.89 -11.92 23.90
CA PRO A 61 16.02 -12.79 23.57
C PRO A 61 15.83 -14.22 24.09
N THR A 62 16.52 -15.17 23.48
CA THR A 62 16.57 -16.58 23.92
C THR A 62 17.92 -16.88 24.57
N ASP A 63 17.97 -17.82 25.52
CA ASP A 63 19.25 -18.31 26.07
C ASP A 63 20.03 -19.09 24.99
N VAL A 64 21.36 -18.96 25.00
CA VAL A 64 22.27 -19.49 23.97
C VAL A 64 23.39 -20.36 24.52
N ARG A 65 23.40 -20.63 25.83
CA ARG A 65 24.49 -21.31 26.55
C ARG A 65 24.89 -22.70 26.00
N ASP A 66 23.98 -23.41 25.33
CA ASP A 66 24.22 -24.75 24.79
C ASP A 66 24.54 -24.76 23.27
N LEU A 67 24.70 -23.59 22.64
CA LEU A 67 24.94 -23.45 21.19
C LEU A 67 26.40 -23.14 20.86
N ILE A 68 26.90 -23.69 19.73
CA ILE A 68 28.30 -23.56 19.30
C ILE A 68 28.38 -23.32 17.80
N GLY A 69 29.30 -22.45 17.35
CA GLY A 69 29.55 -22.21 15.93
C GLY A 69 28.41 -21.48 15.22
N VAL A 70 28.00 -21.96 14.04
CA VAL A 70 26.99 -21.28 13.20
C VAL A 70 25.63 -21.17 13.90
N SER A 71 25.22 -22.16 14.70
CA SER A 71 23.95 -22.10 15.44
C SER A 71 23.96 -21.02 16.54
N LEU A 72 25.11 -20.82 17.20
CA LEU A 72 25.33 -19.71 18.13
C LEU A 72 25.28 -18.36 17.41
N CYS A 73 25.89 -18.24 16.23
CA CYS A 73 25.87 -17.00 15.43
C CYS A 73 24.43 -16.62 15.01
N ILE A 74 23.64 -17.61 14.56
CA ILE A 74 22.21 -17.44 14.25
C ILE A 74 21.43 -16.98 15.48
N ALA A 75 21.63 -17.61 16.64
CA ALA A 75 20.90 -17.28 17.86
C ALA A 75 21.27 -15.90 18.42
N ARG A 76 22.57 -15.55 18.41
CA ARG A 76 23.05 -14.18 18.73
C ARG A 76 22.42 -13.14 17.82
N SER A 77 22.43 -13.38 16.51
CA SER A 77 21.81 -12.47 15.53
C SER A 77 20.33 -12.23 15.84
N LYS A 78 19.56 -13.28 16.15
CA LYS A 78 18.16 -13.18 16.58
C LYS A 78 17.97 -12.44 17.92
N ASN A 79 18.87 -12.63 18.89
CA ASN A 79 18.83 -11.90 20.15
C ASN A 79 19.03 -10.39 19.93
N PHE A 80 20.01 -10.00 19.11
CA PHE A 80 20.20 -8.60 18.73
C PHE A 80 19.03 -8.06 17.90
N GLU A 81 18.42 -8.87 17.04
CA GLU A 81 17.22 -8.50 16.29
C GLU A 81 16.02 -8.20 17.21
N CYS A 82 15.79 -9.03 18.25
CA CYS A 82 14.77 -8.75 19.27
C CYS A 82 15.01 -7.41 19.99
N ILE A 83 16.26 -7.14 20.40
CA ILE A 83 16.62 -5.87 21.07
C ILE A 83 16.47 -4.67 20.12
N ALA A 84 16.89 -4.81 18.86
CA ALA A 84 16.76 -3.77 17.83
C ALA A 84 15.30 -3.49 17.46
N ARG A 85 14.43 -4.52 17.43
CA ARG A 85 12.97 -4.34 17.24
C ARG A 85 12.33 -3.59 18.41
N ASN A 86 12.68 -3.90 19.65
CA ASN A 86 12.19 -3.17 20.82
C ASN A 86 12.65 -1.71 20.82
N LEU A 87 13.94 -1.46 20.53
CA LEU A 87 14.48 -0.11 20.35
C LEU A 87 13.69 0.68 19.30
N LYS A 88 13.46 0.09 18.12
CA LYS A 88 12.70 0.73 17.04
C LYS A 88 11.27 1.06 17.44
N SER A 89 10.58 0.13 18.11
CA SER A 89 9.22 0.33 18.63
C SER A 89 9.15 1.49 19.63
N LEU A 90 10.05 1.53 20.63
CA LEU A 90 10.09 2.63 21.60
C LEU A 90 10.35 3.99 20.93
N PHE A 91 11.34 4.07 20.03
CA PHE A 91 11.64 5.32 19.35
C PHE A 91 10.51 5.78 18.42
N GLU A 92 9.93 4.91 17.60
CA GLU A 92 8.93 5.29 16.59
C GLU A 92 7.50 5.41 17.16
N GLU A 93 7.09 4.56 18.10
CA GLU A 93 5.72 4.48 18.61
C GLU A 93 5.51 5.30 19.91
N GLU A 94 6.49 5.34 20.83
CA GLU A 94 6.36 6.10 22.08
C GLU A 94 7.02 7.49 22.03
N LEU A 95 8.20 7.61 21.41
CA LEU A 95 8.95 8.88 21.34
C LEU A 95 8.65 9.70 20.07
N GLU A 96 7.88 9.17 19.11
CA GLU A 96 7.62 9.77 17.78
C GLU A 96 8.91 10.18 17.02
N HIS A 97 10.00 9.43 17.22
CA HIS A 97 11.35 9.67 16.69
C HIS A 97 11.72 8.60 15.65
N THR A 98 12.22 9.01 14.49
CA THR A 98 12.61 8.05 13.43
C THR A 98 14.08 7.65 13.58
N ILE A 99 14.38 6.36 13.76
CA ILE A 99 15.77 5.88 13.71
C ILE A 99 16.25 5.88 12.26
N LEU A 100 17.33 6.60 11.98
CA LEU A 100 17.97 6.66 10.66
C LEU A 100 18.95 5.51 10.44
N VAL A 101 19.65 5.07 11.50
CA VAL A 101 20.66 4.01 11.45
C VAL A 101 20.36 2.96 12.52
N LEU A 102 19.81 1.81 12.11
CA LEU A 102 19.73 0.61 12.96
C LEU A 102 21.08 -0.14 12.94
N PRO A 103 21.50 -0.79 14.04
CA PRO A 103 22.71 -1.62 14.06
C PRO A 103 22.51 -2.91 13.25
N ASP A 104 23.54 -3.32 12.50
CA ASP A 104 23.55 -4.54 11.70
C ASP A 104 23.68 -5.79 12.60
N VAL A 105 22.51 -6.40 12.87
CA VAL A 105 22.36 -7.57 13.74
C VAL A 105 22.92 -8.86 13.13
N TYR A 106 23.17 -8.92 11.82
CA TYR A 106 23.88 -10.04 11.20
C TYR A 106 25.36 -9.97 11.57
N ILE A 107 25.98 -8.79 11.45
CA ILE A 107 27.38 -8.59 11.81
C ILE A 107 27.60 -8.77 13.31
N LEU A 108 26.69 -8.30 14.17
CA LEU A 108 26.74 -8.57 15.62
C LEU A 108 26.64 -10.07 15.97
N GLY A 109 25.91 -10.87 15.18
CA GLY A 109 25.77 -12.31 15.41
C GLY A 109 26.95 -13.15 14.88
N TYR A 110 27.40 -12.87 13.66
CA TYR A 110 28.39 -13.68 12.93
C TYR A 110 29.83 -13.16 13.00
N HIS A 111 30.01 -11.84 13.10
CA HIS A 111 31.33 -11.19 13.04
C HIS A 111 31.54 -10.13 14.16
N PRO A 112 31.15 -10.40 15.43
CA PRO A 112 31.19 -9.39 16.50
C PRO A 112 32.58 -8.80 16.73
N GLU A 113 33.62 -9.64 16.72
CA GLU A 113 35.02 -9.24 16.95
C GLU A 113 35.68 -8.58 15.72
N SER A 114 34.94 -8.34 14.64
CA SER A 114 35.40 -7.49 13.54
C SER A 114 35.35 -6.01 13.94
N LYS A 115 36.20 -5.17 13.32
CA LYS A 115 36.14 -3.71 13.52
C LYS A 115 34.73 -3.15 13.28
N GLN A 116 34.03 -3.69 12.28
CA GLN A 116 32.65 -3.28 11.97
C GLN A 116 31.64 -3.77 13.01
N GLY A 117 31.82 -4.96 13.59
CA GLY A 117 31.00 -5.47 14.70
C GLY A 117 31.14 -4.63 15.97
N LEU A 118 32.34 -4.16 16.26
CA LEU A 118 32.60 -3.18 17.32
C LEU A 118 31.87 -1.86 17.08
N GLU A 119 31.84 -1.37 15.84
CA GLU A 119 31.04 -0.19 15.45
C GLU A 119 29.53 -0.42 15.59
N GLN A 120 29.02 -1.60 15.21
CA GLN A 120 27.59 -1.92 15.42
C GLN A 120 27.23 -1.99 16.90
N MET A 121 28.12 -2.51 17.75
CA MET A 121 27.90 -2.54 19.20
C MET A 121 27.90 -1.14 19.79
N LYS A 122 28.79 -0.25 19.33
CA LYS A 122 28.78 1.18 19.70
C LYS A 122 27.46 1.85 19.31
N ILE A 123 26.92 1.61 18.11
CA ILE A 123 25.60 2.11 17.69
C ILE A 123 24.48 1.56 18.59
N LEU A 124 24.45 0.25 18.83
CA LEU A 124 23.43 -0.41 19.66
C LEU A 124 23.40 0.14 21.10
N LEU A 125 24.56 0.28 21.75
CA LEU A 125 24.64 0.84 23.11
C LEU A 125 24.34 2.34 23.14
N THR A 126 24.67 3.10 22.09
CA THR A 126 24.35 4.54 22.00
C THR A 126 22.84 4.75 21.86
N LEU A 127 22.15 3.94 21.05
CA LEU A 127 20.68 3.95 20.98
C LEU A 127 20.04 3.51 22.32
N LEU A 128 20.60 2.52 23.01
CA LEU A 128 20.14 2.10 24.34
C LEU A 128 20.30 3.22 25.39
N LEU A 129 21.43 3.91 25.41
CA LEU A 129 21.67 5.08 26.25
C LEU A 129 20.66 6.20 25.93
N GLY A 130 20.44 6.48 24.64
CA GLY A 130 19.45 7.44 24.17
C GLY A 130 18.02 7.10 24.64
N ALA A 131 17.63 5.83 24.55
CA ALA A 131 16.35 5.35 25.08
C ALA A 131 16.26 5.51 26.61
N ALA A 132 17.31 5.12 27.34
CA ALA A 132 17.35 5.16 28.81
C ALA A 132 17.25 6.58 29.40
N VAL A 133 17.71 7.61 28.68
CA VAL A 133 17.56 9.02 29.12
C VAL A 133 16.29 9.71 28.61
N GLN A 134 15.53 9.06 27.72
CA GLN A 134 14.26 9.57 27.18
C GLN A 134 13.02 8.87 27.76
N CYS A 135 13.14 7.63 28.25
CA CYS A 135 12.03 6.84 28.81
C CYS A 135 11.42 7.45 30.09
N PRO A 136 10.25 6.95 30.56
CA PRO A 136 9.59 7.43 31.77
C PRO A 136 10.48 7.36 33.04
N ASN A 137 11.37 6.36 33.12
CA ASN A 137 12.27 6.12 34.25
C ASN A 137 13.60 6.88 34.18
N ARG A 138 13.79 7.79 33.20
CA ARG A 138 15.05 8.48 32.89
C ARG A 138 15.78 9.11 34.09
N GLU A 139 15.06 9.55 35.13
CA GLU A 139 15.67 10.15 36.32
C GLU A 139 16.61 9.17 37.06
N ALA A 140 16.31 7.86 37.03
CA ALA A 140 17.19 6.84 37.60
C ALA A 140 18.50 6.69 36.81
N PHE A 141 18.41 6.68 35.47
CA PHE A 141 19.56 6.58 34.58
C PHE A 141 20.43 7.85 34.61
N ILE A 142 19.81 9.03 34.59
CA ILE A 142 20.49 10.33 34.77
C ILE A 142 21.11 10.41 36.18
N GLY A 143 20.46 9.84 37.20
CA GLY A 143 21.00 9.69 38.55
C GLY A 143 22.28 8.86 38.58
N ARG A 144 22.31 7.71 37.89
CA ARG A 144 23.52 6.87 37.74
C ARG A 144 24.65 7.60 37.01
N ILE A 145 24.34 8.24 35.87
CA ILE A 145 25.31 9.00 35.07
C ILE A 145 26.00 10.08 35.93
N LYS A 146 25.26 10.79 36.78
CA LYS A 146 25.81 11.82 37.69
C LYS A 146 26.73 11.29 38.79
N MET A 147 26.79 9.98 39.02
CA MET A 147 27.70 9.33 39.98
C MET A 147 28.96 8.76 39.34
N LEU A 148 29.06 8.78 38.00
CA LEU A 148 30.29 8.48 37.27
C LEU A 148 31.28 9.66 37.39
N ASP A 149 32.53 9.45 37.00
CA ASP A 149 33.52 10.52 36.98
C ASP A 149 33.17 11.60 35.94
N VAL A 150 33.82 12.77 36.05
CA VAL A 150 33.49 13.95 35.24
C VAL A 150 33.88 13.77 33.77
N GLU A 151 34.90 12.97 33.44
CA GLU A 151 35.34 12.76 32.05
C GLU A 151 34.37 11.81 31.33
N THR A 152 34.02 10.70 31.97
CA THR A 152 32.95 9.79 31.53
C THR A 152 31.61 10.50 31.39
N GLN A 153 31.25 11.40 32.32
CA GLN A 153 30.02 12.22 32.19
C GLN A 153 30.02 13.09 30.92
N HIS A 154 31.12 13.76 30.58
CA HIS A 154 31.19 14.58 29.36
C HIS A 154 31.13 13.71 28.10
N ALA A 155 31.77 12.54 28.09
CA ALA A 155 31.69 11.59 26.98
C ALA A 155 30.25 11.07 26.78
N ILE A 156 29.56 10.71 27.86
CA ILE A 156 28.14 10.29 27.84
C ILE A 156 27.22 11.40 27.33
N VAL A 157 27.45 12.66 27.71
CA VAL A 157 26.68 13.80 27.17
C VAL A 157 26.87 13.93 25.66
N GLY A 158 28.10 13.72 25.14
CA GLY A 158 28.34 13.66 23.70
C GLY A 158 27.58 12.53 23.00
N LEU A 159 27.52 11.35 23.60
CA LEU A 159 26.80 10.18 23.08
C LEU A 159 25.27 10.35 23.12
N ILE A 160 24.74 11.02 24.15
CA ILE A 160 23.31 11.38 24.21
C ILE A 160 22.97 12.35 23.08
N LYS A 161 23.81 13.38 22.85
CA LYS A 161 23.62 14.34 21.76
C LYS A 161 23.55 13.69 20.38
N GLN A 162 24.28 12.60 20.15
CA GLN A 162 24.21 11.84 18.88
C GLN A 162 22.83 11.21 18.58
N VAL A 163 21.95 11.15 19.58
CA VAL A 163 20.60 10.56 19.51
C VAL A 163 19.49 11.61 19.73
N THR A 164 19.79 12.74 20.39
CA THR A 164 18.80 13.79 20.71
C THR A 164 18.96 15.09 19.92
N GLU A 165 20.16 15.40 19.42
CA GLU A 165 20.50 16.68 18.77
C GLU A 165 21.09 16.50 17.37
N ASP A 166 22.08 15.61 17.21
CA ASP A 166 22.65 15.30 15.90
C ASP A 166 21.67 14.44 15.10
N GLN A 167 21.26 14.93 13.94
CA GLN A 167 20.37 14.28 12.97
C GLN A 167 21.05 13.09 12.25
N SER A 168 21.94 12.37 12.94
CA SER A 168 22.86 11.38 12.37
C SER A 168 22.38 9.94 12.55
N LEU A 169 21.96 9.58 13.78
CA LEU A 169 21.43 8.27 14.14
C LEU A 169 19.91 8.26 14.27
N VAL A 170 19.32 9.33 14.82
CA VAL A 170 17.88 9.48 15.06
C VAL A 170 17.43 10.87 14.62
N LEU A 171 16.22 10.95 14.08
CA LEU A 171 15.57 12.17 13.62
C LEU A 171 14.35 12.46 14.51
N THR A 172 14.47 13.47 15.37
CA THR A 172 13.42 13.87 16.31
C THR A 172 12.33 14.68 15.61
N LYS A 173 11.07 14.57 16.08
CA LYS A 173 9.90 15.24 15.47
C LYS A 173 10.05 16.76 15.34
N GLU A 174 10.73 17.38 16.30
CA GLU A 174 11.06 18.81 16.26
C GLU A 174 12.13 19.12 15.20
N SER A 175 13.18 18.28 15.11
CA SER A 175 14.27 18.47 14.14
C SER A 175 13.82 18.38 12.67
N VAL A 176 12.81 17.55 12.35
CA VAL A 176 12.26 17.42 10.98
C VAL A 176 11.90 18.78 10.38
N ASN A 177 11.31 19.67 11.19
CA ASN A 177 10.87 21.01 10.76
C ASN A 177 12.02 22.02 10.62
N LEU A 178 13.22 21.66 11.07
CA LEU A 178 14.44 22.48 11.07
C LEU A 178 15.49 21.97 10.07
N LEU A 179 15.27 20.82 9.42
CA LEU A 179 16.16 20.32 8.37
C LEU A 179 16.12 21.24 7.15
N THR A 180 17.30 21.67 6.69
CA THR A 180 17.41 22.30 5.38
C THR A 180 17.23 21.26 4.26
N PRO A 181 16.75 21.64 3.06
CA PRO A 181 16.68 20.71 1.93
C PRO A 181 18.03 20.06 1.56
N VAL A 182 19.15 20.74 1.85
CA VAL A 182 20.51 20.21 1.67
C VAL A 182 20.80 19.09 2.68
N ASN A 183 20.42 19.26 3.95
CA ASN A 183 20.56 18.20 4.95
C ASN A 183 19.67 17.00 4.61
N MET A 184 18.41 17.23 4.23
CA MET A 184 17.51 16.16 3.76
C MET A 184 18.12 15.38 2.59
N TYR A 185 18.61 16.09 1.56
CA TYR A 185 19.28 15.47 0.41
C TYR A 185 20.50 14.65 0.83
N ASN A 186 21.34 15.17 1.74
CA ASN A 186 22.50 14.45 2.25
C ASN A 186 22.14 13.19 3.04
N HIS A 187 21.05 13.21 3.82
CA HIS A 187 20.54 12.00 4.48
C HIS A 187 19.98 10.99 3.47
N ILE A 188 19.13 11.42 2.52
CA ILE A 188 18.58 10.56 1.47
C ILE A 188 19.71 9.91 0.65
N LEU A 189 20.73 10.67 0.28
CA LEU A 189 21.90 10.17 -0.45
C LEU A 189 22.73 9.19 0.37
N ARG A 190 22.85 9.38 1.70
CA ARG A 190 23.52 8.44 2.60
C ARG A 190 22.71 7.14 2.74
N LEU A 191 21.44 7.23 3.10
CA LEU A 191 20.53 6.11 3.28
C LEU A 191 20.36 5.29 1.99
N THR A 192 20.37 5.94 0.82
CA THR A 192 20.37 5.24 -0.48
C THR A 192 21.64 4.41 -0.66
N LYS A 193 22.82 4.96 -0.36
CA LYS A 193 24.10 4.22 -0.44
C LYS A 193 24.18 3.09 0.59
N GLU A 194 23.67 3.31 1.79
CA GLU A 194 23.63 2.31 2.87
C GLU A 194 22.67 1.16 2.52
N ARG A 195 21.46 1.47 2.04
CA ARG A 195 20.50 0.50 1.47
C ARG A 195 21.15 -0.30 0.35
N ASP A 196 21.80 0.34 -0.61
CA ASP A 196 22.37 -0.34 -1.78
C ASP A 196 23.58 -1.21 -1.37
N ASN A 197 24.37 -0.79 -0.38
CA ASN A 197 25.44 -1.60 0.21
C ASN A 197 24.87 -2.82 0.97
N MET A 198 23.80 -2.64 1.75
CA MET A 198 23.11 -3.77 2.41
C MET A 198 22.47 -4.74 1.41
N TYR A 199 21.90 -4.23 0.32
CA TYR A 199 21.35 -5.07 -0.76
C TYR A 199 22.45 -5.87 -1.47
N LEU A 200 23.59 -5.23 -1.77
CA LEU A 200 24.79 -5.90 -2.31
C LEU A 200 25.36 -6.95 -1.34
N ARG A 201 25.39 -6.67 -0.03
CA ARG A 201 25.84 -7.62 1.01
C ARG A 201 24.88 -8.80 1.16
N TRP A 202 23.57 -8.56 1.14
CA TRP A 202 22.56 -9.61 1.19
C TRP A 202 22.66 -10.54 -0.01
N ILE A 203 22.78 -9.99 -1.23
CA ILE A 203 23.06 -10.76 -2.45
C ILE A 203 24.36 -11.57 -2.29
N ALA A 204 25.45 -10.94 -1.81
CA ALA A 204 26.73 -11.61 -1.63
C ALA A 204 26.68 -12.76 -0.59
N SER A 205 25.89 -12.63 0.49
CA SER A 205 25.66 -13.72 1.45
C SER A 205 24.92 -14.89 0.79
N MET A 206 23.79 -14.62 0.13
CA MET A 206 23.00 -15.66 -0.54
C MET A 206 23.79 -16.40 -1.64
N CYS A 207 24.73 -15.71 -2.31
CA CYS A 207 25.68 -16.37 -3.21
C CYS A 207 26.72 -17.22 -2.44
N ALA A 208 27.32 -16.71 -1.37
CA ALA A 208 28.35 -17.42 -0.59
C ALA A 208 27.82 -18.69 0.12
N ASP A 209 26.57 -18.66 0.58
CA ASP A 209 25.89 -19.82 1.17
C ASP A 209 25.75 -20.99 0.16
N THR A 210 25.82 -20.70 -1.15
CA THR A 210 25.80 -21.71 -2.22
C THR A 210 27.17 -22.38 -2.41
N GLU A 211 28.27 -21.68 -2.13
CA GLU A 211 29.64 -22.20 -2.33
C GLU A 211 30.10 -23.07 -1.16
N LEU A 212 29.83 -22.67 0.09
CA LEU A 212 30.23 -23.43 1.29
C LEU A 212 29.60 -24.82 1.34
N ASN A 213 28.34 -24.93 0.90
CA ASN A 213 27.60 -26.18 0.86
C ASN A 213 28.12 -27.17 -0.21
N MET A 214 28.88 -26.68 -1.20
CA MET A 214 29.55 -27.52 -2.22
C MET A 214 30.93 -28.02 -1.78
N THR A 215 31.64 -27.28 -0.92
CA THR A 215 32.97 -27.69 -0.43
C THR A 215 32.94 -28.69 0.73
N ALA A 216 31.85 -28.75 1.50
CA ALA A 216 31.75 -29.62 2.69
C ALA A 216 31.74 -31.13 2.40
N CYS A 217 31.49 -31.55 1.15
CA CYS A 217 31.34 -32.96 0.78
C CYS A 217 32.57 -33.59 0.10
N ALA A 218 33.66 -32.85 -0.10
CA ALA A 218 34.81 -33.31 -0.91
C ALA A 218 35.94 -34.01 -0.13
N ASP A 219 36.18 -33.64 1.13
CA ASP A 219 37.44 -33.93 1.85
C ASP A 219 37.31 -35.01 2.95
N GLY A 220 36.21 -35.78 2.93
CA GLY A 220 35.77 -36.61 4.06
C GLY A 220 36.10 -38.10 4.06
N SER A 221 36.97 -38.61 3.17
CA SER A 221 37.12 -40.09 3.00
C SER A 221 38.52 -40.63 2.67
N LEU A 222 39.60 -39.97 3.11
CA LEU A 222 40.97 -40.53 3.03
C LEU A 222 41.72 -40.42 4.36
N ASN A 223 41.27 -41.15 5.38
CA ASN A 223 42.11 -41.57 6.51
C ASN A 223 41.47 -42.72 7.30
N MET A 224 42.02 -43.93 7.16
CA MET A 224 41.80 -45.06 8.07
C MET A 224 43.17 -45.62 8.48
N PRO A 225 43.50 -45.67 9.79
CA PRO A 225 44.81 -46.11 10.24
C PRO A 225 44.96 -47.64 10.16
N LEU A 226 46.16 -48.09 9.77
CA LEU A 226 46.55 -49.49 9.75
C LEU A 226 46.64 -50.06 11.18
N SER A 227 46.08 -51.26 11.39
CA SER A 227 46.55 -52.21 12.41
C SER A 227 46.17 -53.65 12.04
N PRO A 228 46.94 -54.68 12.47
CA PRO A 228 47.11 -55.87 11.62
C PRO A 228 46.88 -57.23 12.31
N LEU A 229 46.81 -58.28 11.47
CA LEU A 229 46.79 -59.72 11.84
C LEU A 229 45.48 -60.17 12.52
N SER A 230 45.06 -61.44 12.48
CA SER A 230 45.75 -62.68 12.06
C SER A 230 44.80 -63.63 11.32
N CYS A 231 45.34 -64.46 10.42
CA CYS A 231 45.18 -65.91 10.54
C CYS A 231 46.23 -66.66 9.69
N THR A 232 46.70 -67.79 10.19
CA THR A 232 47.81 -68.60 9.67
C THR A 232 47.32 -69.98 9.21
N LEU A 233 48.25 -70.80 8.66
CA LEU A 233 48.13 -72.25 8.40
C LEU A 233 47.34 -72.65 7.13
N THR A 234 47.69 -73.70 6.36
CA THR A 234 48.97 -74.28 5.90
C THR A 234 48.68 -75.31 4.79
N THR A 235 49.58 -75.41 3.80
CA THR A 235 50.02 -76.59 2.98
C THR A 235 49.59 -78.03 3.36
N PRO A 236 49.68 -79.05 2.44
CA PRO A 236 50.15 -79.04 1.03
C PRO A 236 49.44 -79.99 0.00
N CYS A 237 49.98 -80.02 -1.22
CA CYS A 237 50.11 -81.17 -2.16
C CYS A 237 48.94 -81.67 -3.06
N LEU A 238 49.09 -81.35 -4.36
CA LEU A 238 49.18 -82.30 -5.50
C LEU A 238 48.10 -83.41 -5.66
N SER A 239 47.18 -83.20 -6.62
CA SER A 239 47.20 -83.91 -7.93
C SER A 239 45.87 -83.79 -8.71
N THR A 240 45.91 -83.25 -9.94
CA THR A 240 45.10 -83.63 -11.14
C THR A 240 45.14 -82.51 -12.19
N SER A 241 45.89 -82.70 -13.29
CA SER A 241 45.95 -81.73 -14.40
C SER A 241 44.63 -81.51 -15.15
N ASN A 242 43.60 -82.33 -14.87
CA ASN A 242 42.24 -82.14 -15.36
C ASN A 242 41.32 -81.43 -14.35
N SER A 243 41.70 -81.25 -13.08
CA SER A 243 40.95 -80.37 -12.18
C SER A 243 41.39 -78.91 -12.37
N GLU A 244 42.68 -78.65 -12.54
CA GLU A 244 43.23 -77.30 -12.81
C GLU A 244 42.61 -76.69 -14.08
N ASN A 245 42.52 -77.44 -15.19
CA ASN A 245 41.85 -76.95 -16.41
C ASN A 245 40.37 -76.61 -16.19
N ASN A 246 39.65 -77.38 -15.36
CA ASN A 246 38.25 -77.08 -15.03
C ASN A 246 38.13 -75.91 -14.03
N HIS A 247 39.06 -75.80 -13.09
CA HIS A 247 39.13 -74.69 -12.13
C HIS A 247 39.44 -73.37 -12.84
N MET A 248 40.40 -73.36 -13.77
CA MET A 248 40.69 -72.21 -14.64
C MET A 248 39.54 -71.90 -15.59
N ALA A 249 38.79 -72.91 -16.08
CA ALA A 249 37.59 -72.67 -16.86
C ALA A 249 36.46 -72.00 -16.04
N VAL A 250 36.29 -72.40 -14.77
CA VAL A 250 35.37 -71.75 -13.81
C VAL A 250 35.86 -70.35 -13.46
N GLU A 251 37.14 -70.14 -13.18
CA GLU A 251 37.70 -68.81 -12.91
C GLU A 251 37.58 -67.88 -14.13
N LEU A 252 37.81 -68.39 -15.35
CA LEU A 252 37.56 -67.63 -16.58
C LEU A 252 36.07 -67.37 -16.82
N ALA A 253 35.17 -68.24 -16.37
CA ALA A 253 33.73 -67.98 -16.40
C ALA A 253 33.32 -66.92 -15.37
N ASP A 254 33.88 -66.95 -14.16
CA ASP A 254 33.65 -65.96 -13.11
C ASP A 254 34.27 -64.60 -13.44
N LEU A 255 35.46 -64.56 -14.06
CA LEU A 255 36.06 -63.34 -14.58
C LEU A 255 35.24 -62.78 -15.75
N LYS A 256 34.75 -63.62 -16.67
CA LYS A 256 33.80 -63.18 -17.73
C LYS A 256 32.47 -62.70 -17.14
N SER A 257 31.99 -63.32 -16.06
CA SER A 257 30.79 -62.90 -15.31
C SER A 257 31.00 -61.54 -14.65
N LYS A 258 32.12 -61.34 -13.96
CA LYS A 258 32.55 -60.05 -13.39
C LYS A 258 32.72 -58.98 -14.46
N ILE A 259 33.30 -59.29 -15.63
CA ILE A 259 33.43 -58.35 -16.76
C ILE A 259 32.06 -57.98 -17.34
N ARG A 260 31.09 -58.91 -17.38
CA ARG A 260 29.71 -58.59 -17.79
C ARG A 260 29.02 -57.68 -16.77
N LYS A 261 29.14 -57.97 -15.47
CA LYS A 261 28.61 -57.12 -14.39
C LYS A 261 29.23 -55.73 -14.42
N LEU A 262 30.55 -55.61 -14.48
CA LEU A 262 31.25 -54.32 -14.55
C LEU A 262 30.93 -53.53 -15.83
N ARG A 263 30.52 -54.19 -16.93
CA ARG A 263 29.98 -53.51 -18.13
C ARG A 263 28.57 -53.01 -17.88
N GLN A 264 27.69 -53.84 -17.34
CA GLN A 264 26.33 -53.44 -16.97
C GLN A 264 26.34 -52.30 -15.94
N GLU A 265 27.14 -52.38 -14.88
CA GLU A 265 27.33 -51.33 -13.88
C GLU A 265 27.93 -50.03 -14.47
N LEU A 266 28.68 -50.11 -15.57
CA LEU A 266 29.21 -48.95 -16.29
C LEU A 266 28.14 -48.34 -17.22
N GLU A 267 27.33 -49.18 -17.86
CA GLU A 267 26.22 -48.81 -18.73
C GLU A 267 25.11 -48.13 -17.91
N GLU A 268 24.65 -48.77 -16.83
CA GLU A 268 23.74 -48.19 -15.82
C GLU A 268 24.28 -46.86 -15.25
N LYS A 269 25.57 -46.76 -14.91
CA LYS A 269 26.16 -45.49 -14.45
C LYS A 269 26.24 -44.42 -15.54
N SER A 270 26.36 -44.81 -16.80
CA SER A 270 26.36 -43.88 -17.93
C SER A 270 24.95 -43.34 -18.21
N GLU A 271 23.92 -44.18 -18.07
CA GLU A 271 22.52 -43.78 -18.13
C GLU A 271 22.16 -42.84 -16.96
N ASN A 272 22.48 -43.21 -15.72
CA ASN A 272 22.30 -42.33 -14.54
C ASN A 272 23.05 -40.98 -14.70
N GLN A 273 24.25 -40.98 -15.30
CA GLN A 273 24.99 -39.75 -15.57
C GLN A 273 24.32 -38.88 -16.65
N LEU A 274 23.64 -39.49 -17.63
CA LEU A 274 22.87 -38.77 -18.64
C LEU A 274 21.60 -38.17 -18.03
N GLU A 275 20.84 -38.95 -17.26
CA GLU A 275 19.63 -38.48 -16.56
C GLU A 275 19.93 -37.29 -15.64
N LEU A 276 20.96 -37.40 -14.78
CA LEU A 276 21.40 -36.30 -13.90
C LEU A 276 21.86 -35.06 -14.66
N ARG A 277 22.36 -35.22 -15.90
CA ARG A 277 22.74 -34.10 -16.76
C ARG A 277 21.53 -33.42 -17.38
N GLU A 278 20.55 -34.19 -17.86
CA GLU A 278 19.29 -33.65 -18.37
C GLU A 278 18.49 -32.95 -17.26
N GLU A 279 18.50 -33.48 -16.03
CA GLU A 279 17.96 -32.78 -14.85
C GLU A 279 18.71 -31.47 -14.57
N LEU A 280 20.04 -31.46 -14.60
CA LEU A 280 20.84 -30.25 -14.37
C LEU A 280 20.60 -29.18 -15.44
N ASP A 281 20.55 -29.56 -16.72
CA ASP A 281 20.25 -28.65 -17.83
C ASP A 281 18.81 -28.11 -17.72
N HIS A 282 17.85 -28.96 -17.34
CA HIS A 282 16.46 -28.54 -17.07
C HIS A 282 16.36 -27.57 -15.89
N LYS A 283 17.10 -27.81 -14.79
CA LYS A 283 17.15 -26.92 -13.62
C LYS A 283 17.84 -25.60 -13.94
N SER A 284 18.88 -25.62 -14.77
CA SER A 284 19.55 -24.40 -15.26
C SER A 284 18.63 -23.55 -16.12
N ALA A 285 17.82 -24.17 -16.98
CA ALA A 285 16.79 -23.48 -17.75
C ALA A 285 15.64 -22.92 -16.88
N GLN A 286 15.23 -23.65 -15.82
CA GLN A 286 14.29 -23.11 -14.82
C GLN A 286 14.87 -21.89 -14.08
N TYR A 287 16.15 -21.93 -13.70
CA TYR A 287 16.83 -20.82 -13.02
C TYR A 287 16.89 -19.56 -13.89
N GLU A 288 17.36 -19.65 -15.13
CA GLU A 288 17.43 -18.47 -16.01
C GLU A 288 16.05 -17.91 -16.37
N LYS A 289 15.01 -18.77 -16.46
CA LYS A 289 13.62 -18.30 -16.60
C LYS A 289 13.15 -17.49 -15.38
N LEU A 290 13.37 -18.00 -14.16
CA LEU A 290 13.04 -17.29 -12.92
C LEU A 290 13.87 -16.00 -12.75
N ARG A 291 15.12 -16.00 -13.22
CA ARG A 291 16.01 -14.84 -13.24
C ARG A 291 15.52 -13.75 -14.20
N ALA A 292 15.05 -14.12 -15.39
CA ALA A 292 14.45 -13.20 -16.35
C ALA A 292 13.14 -12.61 -15.80
N GLU A 293 12.25 -13.44 -15.27
CA GLU A 293 11.02 -12.99 -14.59
C GLU A 293 11.33 -12.04 -13.43
N SER A 294 12.32 -12.34 -12.60
CA SER A 294 12.76 -11.47 -11.50
C SER A 294 13.24 -10.09 -11.99
N GLN A 295 13.95 -10.03 -13.12
CA GLN A 295 14.35 -8.76 -13.74
C GLN A 295 13.15 -7.99 -14.30
N GLU A 296 12.17 -8.67 -14.87
CA GLU A 296 10.92 -8.07 -15.37
C GLU A 296 10.08 -7.49 -14.22
N TRP A 297 9.90 -8.23 -13.12
CA TRP A 297 9.26 -7.72 -11.89
C TRP A 297 9.98 -6.50 -11.31
N TYR A 298 11.32 -6.47 -11.35
CA TYR A 298 12.11 -5.32 -10.89
C TYR A 298 11.97 -4.10 -11.83
N ALA A 299 11.85 -4.31 -13.14
CA ALA A 299 11.55 -3.26 -14.11
C ALA A 299 10.11 -2.73 -13.98
N GLU A 300 9.14 -3.60 -13.70
CA GLU A 300 7.75 -3.25 -13.41
C GLU A 300 7.66 -2.41 -12.13
N ALA A 301 8.33 -2.85 -11.05
CA ALA A 301 8.40 -2.08 -9.80
C ALA A 301 8.97 -0.66 -10.03
N LYS A 302 10.02 -0.51 -10.85
CA LYS A 302 10.55 0.82 -11.22
C LYS A 302 9.56 1.69 -11.97
N ARG A 303 8.78 1.13 -12.91
CA ARG A 303 7.72 1.87 -13.61
C ARG A 303 6.58 2.24 -12.65
N ALA A 304 6.20 1.35 -11.74
CA ALA A 304 5.22 1.62 -10.70
C ALA A 304 5.65 2.72 -9.71
N TYR A 305 6.95 2.88 -9.42
CA TYR A 305 7.45 4.04 -8.67
C TYR A 305 7.29 5.34 -9.47
N ALA A 306 7.72 5.38 -10.73
CA ALA A 306 7.58 6.57 -11.58
C ALA A 306 6.11 7.03 -11.73
N TYR A 307 5.17 6.08 -11.86
CA TYR A 307 3.73 6.40 -11.87
C TYR A 307 3.19 6.91 -10.53
N ARG A 308 3.81 6.57 -9.39
CA ARG A 308 3.46 7.18 -8.09
C ARG A 308 3.93 8.63 -8.03
N ASP A 309 5.18 8.88 -8.42
CA ASP A 309 5.73 10.24 -8.46
C ASP A 309 4.88 11.15 -9.37
N GLU A 310 4.43 10.64 -10.53
CA GLU A 310 3.53 11.34 -11.43
C GLU A 310 2.13 11.58 -10.82
N VAL A 311 1.54 10.57 -10.16
CA VAL A 311 0.26 10.73 -9.44
C VAL A 311 0.36 11.78 -8.34
N ASP A 312 1.46 11.84 -7.59
CA ASP A 312 1.61 12.80 -6.51
C ASP A 312 1.88 14.23 -7.02
N VAL A 313 2.62 14.38 -8.14
CA VAL A 313 2.70 15.66 -8.88
C VAL A 313 1.32 16.09 -9.40
N LEU A 314 0.48 15.16 -9.86
CA LEU A 314 -0.89 15.45 -10.30
C LEU A 314 -1.80 15.84 -9.12
N ARG A 315 -1.64 15.26 -7.93
CA ARG A 315 -2.32 15.70 -6.69
C ARG A 315 -1.94 17.13 -6.32
N GLU A 316 -0.65 17.44 -6.28
CA GLU A 316 -0.16 18.78 -5.91
C GLU A 316 -0.62 19.86 -6.91
N ARG A 317 -0.75 19.49 -8.20
CA ARG A 317 -1.37 20.33 -9.24
C ARG A 317 -2.88 20.50 -9.04
N ALA A 318 -3.61 19.44 -8.68
CA ALA A 318 -5.04 19.52 -8.40
C ALA A 318 -5.32 20.42 -7.19
N GLU A 319 -4.65 20.22 -6.06
CA GLU A 319 -4.82 21.10 -4.89
C GLU A 319 -4.44 22.56 -5.19
N ARG A 320 -3.44 22.80 -6.06
CA ARG A 320 -3.09 24.16 -6.51
C ARG A 320 -4.22 24.76 -7.34
N ALA A 321 -4.90 23.98 -8.17
CA ALA A 321 -6.10 24.43 -8.88
C ALA A 321 -7.24 24.75 -7.90
N ASP A 322 -7.54 23.88 -6.94
CA ASP A 322 -8.58 24.10 -5.92
C ASP A 322 -8.33 25.40 -5.12
N ARG A 323 -7.08 25.63 -4.71
CA ARG A 323 -6.67 26.89 -4.03
C ARG A 323 -6.92 28.12 -4.92
N LEU A 324 -6.60 28.03 -6.21
CA LEU A 324 -6.84 29.12 -7.17
C LEU A 324 -8.33 29.32 -7.49
N GLU A 325 -9.15 28.28 -7.55
CA GLU A 325 -10.61 28.42 -7.69
C GLU A 325 -11.24 29.12 -6.49
N ILE A 326 -10.77 28.81 -5.26
CA ILE A 326 -11.18 29.51 -4.04
C ILE A 326 -10.77 31.00 -4.07
N GLU A 327 -9.60 31.34 -4.63
CA GLU A 327 -9.19 32.74 -4.81
C GLU A 327 -10.01 33.45 -5.88
N VAL A 328 -10.24 32.83 -7.04
CA VAL A 328 -11.13 33.35 -8.09
C VAL A 328 -12.54 33.59 -7.55
N GLN A 329 -13.07 32.70 -6.71
CA GLN A 329 -14.37 32.86 -6.09
C GLN A 329 -14.41 34.07 -5.12
N LYS A 330 -13.38 34.25 -4.28
CA LYS A 330 -13.23 35.47 -3.45
C LYS A 330 -13.09 36.74 -4.28
N PHE A 331 -12.49 36.68 -5.46
CA PHE A 331 -12.41 37.82 -6.38
C PHE A 331 -13.76 38.13 -7.06
N ARG A 332 -14.60 37.12 -7.35
CA ARG A 332 -15.98 37.34 -7.80
C ARG A 332 -16.84 37.99 -6.73
N GLU A 333 -16.73 37.54 -5.47
CA GLU A 333 -17.44 38.13 -4.33
C GLU A 333 -17.06 39.61 -4.15
N LYS A 334 -15.76 39.93 -4.16
CA LYS A 334 -15.27 41.32 -4.16
C LYS A 334 -15.71 42.14 -5.37
N LEU A 335 -15.89 41.51 -6.54
CA LEU A 335 -16.42 42.19 -7.73
C LEU A 335 -17.90 42.54 -7.53
N THR A 336 -18.71 41.62 -7.01
CA THR A 336 -20.12 41.90 -6.69
C THR A 336 -20.28 42.95 -5.58
N ASP A 337 -19.40 42.98 -4.58
CA ASP A 337 -19.34 44.06 -3.60
C ASP A 337 -19.01 45.41 -4.27
N ALA A 338 -18.02 45.43 -5.18
CA ALA A 338 -17.64 46.64 -5.90
C ALA A 338 -18.75 47.14 -6.84
N GLU A 339 -19.50 46.24 -7.49
CA GLU A 339 -20.68 46.57 -8.30
C GLU A 339 -21.83 47.11 -7.44
N PHE A 340 -22.06 46.54 -6.25
CA PHE A 340 -23.02 47.07 -5.28
C PHE A 340 -22.62 48.48 -4.81
N TYR A 341 -21.37 48.69 -4.40
CA TYR A 341 -20.90 50.02 -3.97
C TYR A 341 -20.90 51.05 -5.11
N LYS A 342 -20.55 50.64 -6.35
CA LYS A 342 -20.69 51.48 -7.55
C LYS A 342 -22.15 51.92 -7.74
N THR A 343 -23.08 50.97 -7.74
CA THR A 343 -24.51 51.23 -7.89
C THR A 343 -25.00 52.19 -6.80
N ARG A 344 -24.62 51.95 -5.54
CA ARG A 344 -25.01 52.82 -4.41
C ARG A 344 -24.40 54.22 -4.49
N VAL A 345 -23.20 54.38 -5.07
CA VAL A 345 -22.60 55.69 -5.34
C VAL A 345 -23.28 56.39 -6.52
N GLU A 346 -23.78 55.66 -7.51
CA GLU A 346 -24.55 56.21 -8.64
C GLU A 346 -25.94 56.66 -8.18
N GLU A 347 -26.65 55.87 -7.37
CA GLU A 347 -27.88 56.28 -6.65
C GLU A 347 -27.65 57.57 -5.85
N LEU A 348 -26.64 57.60 -4.98
CA LEU A 348 -26.36 58.76 -4.13
C LEU A 348 -25.94 60.01 -4.94
N ARG A 349 -25.35 59.84 -6.13
CA ARG A 349 -25.08 60.98 -7.03
C ARG A 349 -26.36 61.55 -7.63
N GLU A 350 -27.32 60.70 -7.97
CA GLU A 350 -28.59 61.14 -8.53
C GLU A 350 -29.51 61.73 -7.45
N ASP A 351 -29.54 61.16 -6.24
CA ASP A 351 -30.17 61.78 -5.05
C ASP A 351 -29.62 63.19 -4.83
N ASN A 352 -28.29 63.37 -4.88
CA ASN A 352 -27.66 64.68 -4.75
C ASN A 352 -27.96 65.63 -5.92
N ARG A 353 -28.10 65.12 -7.17
CA ARG A 353 -28.56 65.93 -8.31
C ARG A 353 -29.97 66.46 -8.07
N MET A 354 -30.90 65.57 -7.72
CA MET A 354 -32.31 65.92 -7.45
C MET A 354 -32.43 66.92 -6.29
N LEU A 355 -31.58 66.80 -5.26
CA LEU A 355 -31.48 67.77 -4.17
C LEU A 355 -30.89 69.13 -4.60
N LEU A 356 -29.92 69.16 -5.52
CA LEU A 356 -29.40 70.40 -6.10
C LEU A 356 -30.42 71.10 -7.00
N GLU A 357 -31.13 70.34 -7.85
CA GLU A 357 -32.19 70.89 -8.72
C GLU A 357 -33.39 71.42 -7.91
N THR A 358 -33.81 70.72 -6.86
CA THR A 358 -34.85 71.24 -5.95
C THR A 358 -34.35 72.42 -5.11
N LYS A 359 -33.08 72.47 -4.71
CA LYS A 359 -32.46 73.66 -4.10
C LYS A 359 -32.49 74.86 -5.04
N GLU A 360 -32.02 74.70 -6.29
CA GLU A 360 -32.01 75.78 -7.29
C GLU A 360 -33.42 76.28 -7.59
N MET A 361 -34.39 75.37 -7.75
CA MET A 361 -35.81 75.70 -7.88
C MET A 361 -36.33 76.54 -6.70
N LEU A 362 -35.96 76.19 -5.46
CA LEU A 362 -36.37 76.92 -4.25
C LEU A 362 -35.67 78.28 -4.12
N GLU A 363 -34.39 78.37 -4.48
CA GLU A 363 -33.65 79.62 -4.54
C GLU A 363 -34.23 80.57 -5.60
N ASP A 364 -34.65 80.07 -6.77
CA ASP A 364 -35.28 80.89 -7.79
C ASP A 364 -36.75 81.25 -7.43
N GLN A 365 -37.48 80.39 -6.72
CA GLN A 365 -38.76 80.79 -6.09
C GLN A 365 -38.58 81.89 -5.04
N LEU A 366 -37.52 81.82 -4.23
CA LEU A 366 -37.17 82.86 -3.25
C LEU A 366 -36.74 84.17 -3.95
N GLN A 367 -35.98 84.09 -5.04
CA GLN A 367 -35.62 85.22 -5.89
C GLN A 367 -36.86 85.91 -6.48
N ARG A 368 -37.83 85.13 -6.97
CA ARG A 368 -39.14 85.60 -7.46
C ARG A 368 -40.02 86.17 -6.33
N ALA A 369 -39.90 85.68 -5.09
CA ALA A 369 -40.56 86.26 -3.92
C ALA A 369 -39.95 87.61 -3.51
N ARG A 370 -38.61 87.71 -3.48
CA ARG A 370 -37.87 88.95 -3.20
C ARG A 370 -38.22 90.06 -4.20
N LYS A 371 -38.16 89.77 -5.51
CA LYS A 371 -38.55 90.72 -6.56
C LYS A 371 -39.99 91.22 -6.43
N ARG A 372 -40.93 90.37 -5.98
CA ARG A 372 -42.30 90.82 -5.67
C ARG A 372 -42.35 91.73 -4.44
N SER A 373 -41.59 91.43 -3.39
CA SER A 373 -41.48 92.29 -2.19
C SER A 373 -40.84 93.64 -2.51
N GLU A 374 -39.79 93.67 -3.33
CA GLU A 374 -39.16 94.88 -3.84
C GLU A 374 -40.16 95.73 -4.63
N HIS A 375 -40.95 95.09 -5.52
CA HIS A 375 -41.99 95.82 -6.25
C HIS A 375 -43.10 96.37 -5.35
N VAL A 376 -43.56 95.61 -4.34
CA VAL A 376 -44.48 96.12 -3.32
C VAL A 376 -43.90 97.35 -2.62
N MET A 377 -42.63 97.32 -2.20
CA MET A 377 -41.98 98.50 -1.61
C MET A 377 -41.87 99.70 -2.59
N THR A 378 -41.65 99.47 -3.88
CA THR A 378 -41.71 100.57 -4.87
C THR A 378 -43.10 101.20 -4.94
N LEU A 379 -44.16 100.39 -5.00
CA LEU A 379 -45.55 100.83 -5.02
C LEU A 379 -45.95 101.53 -3.72
N GLU A 380 -45.52 101.06 -2.56
CA GLU A 380 -45.69 101.73 -1.27
C GLU A 380 -45.02 103.11 -1.27
N SER A 381 -43.79 103.21 -1.81
CA SER A 381 -43.10 104.50 -1.94
C SER A 381 -43.84 105.48 -2.86
N GLU A 382 -44.48 104.98 -3.92
CA GLU A 382 -45.30 105.79 -4.84
C GLU A 382 -46.61 106.21 -4.18
N ILE A 383 -47.29 105.31 -3.49
CA ILE A 383 -48.49 105.62 -2.69
C ILE A 383 -48.18 106.69 -1.64
N ILE A 384 -47.01 106.65 -0.99
CA ILE A 384 -46.57 107.70 -0.05
C ILE A 384 -46.34 109.03 -0.78
N LYS A 385 -45.62 109.04 -1.92
CA LYS A 385 -45.41 110.26 -2.74
C LYS A 385 -46.72 110.88 -3.21
N TYR A 386 -47.68 110.07 -3.68
CA TYR A 386 -48.99 110.55 -4.13
C TYR A 386 -49.86 111.04 -2.96
N LYS A 387 -49.82 110.37 -1.79
CA LYS A 387 -50.46 110.87 -0.56
C LYS A 387 -49.89 112.22 -0.12
N GLN A 388 -48.57 112.37 -0.17
CA GLN A 388 -47.91 113.64 0.16
C GLN A 388 -48.35 114.74 -0.81
N LYS A 389 -48.23 114.53 -2.14
CA LYS A 389 -48.68 115.50 -3.14
C LYS A 389 -50.16 115.89 -3.00
N LEU A 390 -51.03 114.93 -2.65
CA LEU A 390 -52.46 115.19 -2.41
C LEU A 390 -52.67 116.03 -1.14
N ASN A 391 -51.88 115.81 -0.10
CA ASN A 391 -51.87 116.64 1.11
C ASN A 391 -51.32 118.06 0.83
N ASP A 392 -50.26 118.19 0.03
CA ASP A 392 -49.68 119.47 -0.38
C ASP A 392 -50.72 120.29 -1.18
N MET A 393 -51.39 119.67 -2.15
CA MET A 393 -52.52 120.28 -2.88
C MET A 393 -53.71 120.63 -1.97
N ALA A 394 -53.96 119.84 -0.92
CA ALA A 394 -55.02 120.14 0.05
C ALA A 394 -54.65 121.34 0.94
N LEU A 395 -53.38 121.50 1.30
CA LEU A 395 -52.85 122.67 2.02
C LEU A 395 -52.89 123.92 1.12
N GLU A 396 -52.42 123.83 -0.12
CA GLU A 396 -52.49 124.90 -1.13
C GLU A 396 -53.93 125.39 -1.31
N ARG A 397 -54.88 124.48 -1.55
CA ARG A 397 -56.32 124.79 -1.64
C ARG A 397 -56.88 125.40 -0.36
N ASN A 398 -56.35 125.06 0.82
CA ASN A 398 -56.78 125.66 2.08
C ASN A 398 -56.18 127.08 2.27
N VAL A 399 -54.98 127.36 1.76
CA VAL A 399 -54.38 128.70 1.71
C VAL A 399 -55.13 129.58 0.71
N ASP A 400 -55.40 129.07 -0.50
CA ASP A 400 -56.25 129.75 -1.49
C ASP A 400 -57.64 130.06 -0.91
N ARG A 401 -58.22 129.12 -0.15
CA ARG A 401 -59.48 129.35 0.56
C ARG A 401 -59.37 130.46 1.60
N SER A 402 -58.36 130.43 2.48
CA SER A 402 -58.12 131.51 3.47
C SER A 402 -58.01 132.86 2.76
N LYS A 403 -57.26 132.92 1.66
CA LYS A 403 -57.08 134.13 0.87
C LYS A 403 -58.33 134.59 0.14
N LEU A 404 -59.21 133.66 -0.26
CA LEU A 404 -60.51 133.98 -0.85
C LEU A 404 -61.51 134.43 0.23
N GLU A 405 -61.42 133.90 1.45
CA GLU A 405 -62.16 134.37 2.63
C GLU A 405 -61.66 135.77 3.05
N GLU A 406 -60.35 136.03 3.11
CA GLU A 406 -59.73 137.36 3.29
C GLU A 406 -60.20 138.36 2.22
N LEU A 407 -60.15 137.99 0.94
CA LEU A 407 -60.61 138.85 -0.17
C LEU A 407 -62.13 139.07 -0.16
N LEU A 408 -62.92 138.13 0.38
CA LEU A 408 -64.35 138.34 0.62
C LEU A 408 -64.58 139.28 1.80
N GLU A 409 -63.81 139.18 2.88
CA GLU A 409 -63.84 140.14 3.98
C GLU A 409 -63.46 141.54 3.50
N GLU A 410 -62.33 141.71 2.81
CA GLU A 410 -61.94 142.97 2.16
C GLU A 410 -63.04 143.49 1.21
N ASN A 411 -63.66 142.64 0.39
CA ASN A 411 -64.75 143.04 -0.50
C ASN A 411 -66.00 143.47 0.29
N THR A 412 -66.36 142.81 1.39
CA THR A 412 -67.45 143.27 2.26
C THR A 412 -67.12 144.58 2.98
N GLN A 413 -65.88 144.77 3.42
CA GLN A 413 -65.40 146.03 4.00
C GLN A 413 -65.42 147.16 2.95
N LEU A 414 -64.98 146.90 1.72
CA LEU A 414 -65.07 147.83 0.60
C LEU A 414 -66.51 148.08 0.16
N GLN A 415 -67.43 147.12 0.28
CA GLN A 415 -68.86 147.34 0.07
C GLN A 415 -69.51 148.14 1.22
N LEU A 416 -69.03 148.00 2.46
CA LEU A 416 -69.45 148.83 3.58
C LEU A 416 -68.90 150.26 3.46
N ALA A 417 -67.65 150.42 3.00
CA ALA A 417 -67.05 151.69 2.63
C ALA A 417 -67.79 152.34 1.44
N ALA A 418 -68.09 151.58 0.39
CA ALA A 418 -68.87 152.07 -0.75
C ALA A 418 -70.32 152.38 -0.38
N LYS A 419 -70.94 151.64 0.56
CA LYS A 419 -72.26 151.98 1.12
C LYS A 419 -72.21 153.27 1.95
N THR A 420 -71.26 153.42 2.85
CA THR A 420 -71.09 154.64 3.66
C THR A 420 -70.76 155.86 2.79
N LEU A 421 -69.98 155.68 1.73
CA LEU A 421 -69.73 156.69 0.69
C LEU A 421 -70.99 157.01 -0.13
N ASN A 422 -71.79 156.01 -0.51
CA ASN A 422 -73.07 156.24 -1.21
C ASN A 422 -74.17 156.83 -0.30
N THR A 423 -74.11 156.64 1.02
CA THR A 423 -75.04 157.30 1.96
C THR A 423 -74.61 158.73 2.26
N THR A 424 -73.30 159.02 2.39
CA THR A 424 -72.83 160.42 2.48
C THR A 424 -73.11 161.17 1.18
N GLN A 425 -72.84 160.58 0.02
CA GLN A 425 -73.17 161.16 -1.30
C GLN A 425 -74.70 161.22 -1.60
N ARG A 426 -75.57 160.81 -0.66
CA ARG A 426 -77.04 160.94 -0.76
C ARG A 426 -77.70 161.71 0.37
N LEU A 427 -76.95 162.13 1.40
CA LEU A 427 -77.48 162.90 2.53
C LEU A 427 -76.80 164.27 2.72
N ASP A 428 -75.88 164.65 1.84
CA ASP A 428 -75.38 166.04 1.74
C ASP A 428 -76.36 166.97 0.98
N SER A 429 -77.66 166.73 1.15
CA SER A 429 -78.75 167.61 0.72
C SER A 429 -79.90 167.57 1.74
N ALA A 430 -79.68 168.31 2.84
CA ALA A 430 -80.59 168.69 3.93
C ALA A 430 -80.71 167.76 5.17
N TYR A 431 -80.58 168.40 6.34
CA TYR A 431 -80.85 167.93 7.73
C TYR A 431 -79.89 166.89 8.33
N SER A 432 -79.50 166.94 9.61
CA SER A 432 -79.74 167.97 10.66
C SER A 432 -78.67 167.90 11.76
N ASP A 433 -78.56 168.98 12.54
CA ASP A 433 -78.08 169.08 13.93
C ASP A 433 -76.79 168.32 14.33
N ASN A 434 -75.68 169.08 14.40
CA ASN A 434 -74.50 168.71 15.19
C ASN A 434 -74.69 169.15 16.65
N GLU A 435 -74.19 168.38 17.61
CA GLU A 435 -73.47 168.93 18.78
C GLU A 435 -72.26 168.03 19.07
N ASP A 436 -71.13 168.64 19.42
CA ASP A 436 -69.82 168.00 19.45
C ASP A 436 -69.07 168.17 20.77
N GLU A 437 -68.40 167.07 21.14
CA GLU A 437 -67.14 166.98 21.90
C GLU A 437 -67.01 167.56 23.33
N CYS A 438 -65.94 167.09 23.98
CA CYS A 438 -65.51 167.49 25.31
C CYS A 438 -64.03 167.90 25.26
N ASN A 439 -63.72 169.19 25.39
CA ASN A 439 -62.49 169.59 26.07
C ASN A 439 -62.51 171.03 26.66
N SER A 440 -62.12 171.14 27.94
CA SER A 440 -61.51 172.29 28.65
C SER A 440 -62.01 173.74 28.45
N GLY A 441 -62.39 174.41 29.56
CA GLY A 441 -61.95 175.81 29.80
C GLY A 441 -62.93 176.85 30.40
N ASP A 442 -62.95 176.95 31.74
CA ASP A 442 -63.02 178.20 32.53
C ASP A 442 -64.22 179.22 32.52
N ASN A 443 -64.80 179.36 33.74
CA ASN A 443 -65.26 180.60 34.43
C ASN A 443 -66.52 181.40 34.00
N SER A 444 -67.52 181.51 34.90
CA SER A 444 -67.78 182.74 35.71
C SER A 444 -68.93 182.59 36.74
N LEU A 445 -69.04 183.53 37.68
CA LEU A 445 -69.83 183.50 38.92
C LEU A 445 -71.36 183.47 38.75
N SER A 446 -72.01 182.43 39.31
CA SER A 446 -73.30 182.57 40.03
C SER A 446 -73.55 181.52 41.13
N GLU A 447 -72.61 180.60 41.36
CA GLU A 447 -72.70 179.57 42.40
C GLU A 447 -72.44 180.16 43.79
N GLN A 448 -73.49 180.45 44.57
CA GLN A 448 -73.31 180.70 46.02
C GLN A 448 -74.56 180.52 46.93
N LEU A 449 -75.75 180.24 46.39
CA LEU A 449 -77.01 180.25 47.18
C LEU A 449 -77.73 178.91 47.34
N THR A 450 -77.30 177.83 46.67
CA THR A 450 -78.07 176.57 46.58
C THR A 450 -77.49 175.39 47.39
N ASN A 451 -76.22 175.46 47.82
CA ASN A 451 -75.44 174.27 48.21
C ASN A 451 -75.72 173.67 49.61
N ASP A 452 -76.37 174.39 50.54
CA ASP A 452 -76.53 173.88 51.92
C ASP A 452 -77.61 172.78 52.06
N ALA A 453 -78.63 172.79 51.19
CA ALA A 453 -79.78 171.88 51.30
C ALA A 453 -79.47 170.42 50.89
N GLN A 454 -78.68 170.22 49.83
CA GLN A 454 -78.47 168.90 49.22
C GLN A 454 -77.59 167.97 50.08
N THR A 455 -76.67 168.56 50.85
CA THR A 455 -75.62 167.87 51.63
C THR A 455 -76.16 166.89 52.70
N ARG A 456 -77.42 167.01 53.12
CA ARG A 456 -78.06 166.11 54.09
C ARG A 456 -78.55 164.77 53.51
N ILE A 457 -78.86 164.68 52.21
CA ILE A 457 -79.51 163.50 51.62
C ILE A 457 -78.48 162.40 51.29
N LEU A 458 -77.39 162.76 50.60
CA LEU A 458 -76.34 161.83 50.12
C LEU A 458 -75.73 160.93 51.22
N LYS A 459 -75.71 161.38 52.48
CA LYS A 459 -75.15 160.61 53.60
C LYS A 459 -75.97 159.38 54.02
N LEU A 460 -77.24 159.29 53.63
CA LEU A 460 -78.09 158.12 53.93
C LEU A 460 -77.99 157.05 52.84
N GLU A 461 -77.95 157.43 51.57
CA GLU A 461 -77.84 156.49 50.44
C GLU A 461 -76.55 155.67 50.47
N LEU A 462 -75.42 156.33 50.80
CA LEU A 462 -74.11 155.69 50.90
C LEU A 462 -74.07 154.53 51.89
N LYS A 463 -74.72 154.67 53.06
CA LYS A 463 -74.78 153.59 54.06
C LYS A 463 -75.61 152.40 53.59
N ASN A 464 -76.68 152.64 52.84
CA ASN A 464 -77.55 151.56 52.36
C ASN A 464 -76.86 150.73 51.27
N LYS A 465 -76.10 151.38 50.36
CA LYS A 465 -75.27 150.69 49.36
C LYS A 465 -74.18 149.80 50.00
N GLN A 466 -73.53 150.26 51.07
CA GLN A 466 -72.47 149.50 51.75
C GLN A 466 -72.95 148.17 52.35
N LEU A 467 -74.14 148.13 52.95
CA LEU A 467 -74.68 146.90 53.55
C LEU A 467 -75.09 145.86 52.50
N ALA A 468 -75.58 146.28 51.33
CA ALA A 468 -75.93 145.37 50.24
C ALA A 468 -74.69 144.66 49.67
N ALA A 469 -73.59 145.39 49.43
CA ALA A 469 -72.36 144.84 48.89
C ALA A 469 -71.75 143.73 49.77
N ALA A 470 -71.78 143.90 51.10
CA ALA A 470 -71.25 142.92 52.04
C ALA A 470 -72.05 141.60 52.06
N LEU A 471 -73.36 141.64 51.80
CA LEU A 471 -74.19 140.43 51.71
C LEU A 471 -73.94 139.63 50.43
N GLU A 472 -73.68 140.31 49.30
CA GLU A 472 -73.43 139.63 48.03
C GLU A 472 -72.08 138.91 48.04
N GLN A 473 -71.03 139.55 48.57
CA GLN A 473 -69.69 138.98 48.71
C GLN A 473 -69.66 137.72 49.60
N LEU A 474 -70.51 137.66 50.63
CA LEU A 474 -70.63 136.46 51.48
C LEU A 474 -71.27 135.27 50.75
N LYS A 475 -72.27 135.51 49.88
CA LYS A 475 -72.84 134.45 49.03
C LYS A 475 -71.80 133.92 48.04
N GLU A 476 -71.11 134.83 47.35
CA GLU A 476 -70.12 134.52 46.33
C GLU A 476 -68.98 133.64 46.87
N ASN A 477 -68.43 133.99 48.04
CA ASN A 477 -67.44 133.17 48.75
C ASN A 477 -67.96 131.75 49.05
N SER A 478 -69.19 131.63 49.58
CA SER A 478 -69.78 130.31 49.89
C SER A 478 -70.03 129.45 48.64
N PHE A 479 -70.37 130.08 47.51
CA PHE A 479 -70.53 129.41 46.22
C PHE A 479 -69.19 128.88 45.70
N HIS A 480 -68.11 129.67 45.78
CA HIS A 480 -66.78 129.25 45.37
C HIS A 480 -66.22 128.10 46.22
N GLU A 481 -66.39 128.10 47.55
CA GLU A 481 -66.01 126.96 48.40
C GLU A 481 -66.76 125.68 48.00
N SER A 482 -68.07 125.76 47.81
CA SER A 482 -68.88 124.60 47.39
C SER A 482 -68.44 124.05 46.02
N THR A 483 -68.15 124.94 45.07
CA THR A 483 -67.71 124.59 43.71
C THR A 483 -66.34 123.91 43.73
N ASN A 484 -65.38 124.44 44.50
CA ASN A 484 -64.06 123.83 44.66
C ASN A 484 -64.14 122.44 45.31
N LYS A 485 -65.02 122.25 46.31
CA LYS A 485 -65.20 120.95 46.95
C LYS A 485 -65.82 119.90 46.02
N ILE A 486 -66.75 120.31 45.14
CA ILE A 486 -67.27 119.44 44.07
C ILE A 486 -66.16 119.05 43.10
N LEU A 487 -65.32 120.01 42.67
CA LEU A 487 -64.23 119.77 41.71
C LEU A 487 -63.19 118.78 42.23
N GLU A 488 -62.84 118.83 43.52
CA GLU A 488 -61.98 117.83 44.16
C GLU A 488 -62.61 116.42 44.13
N LEU A 489 -63.89 116.32 44.48
CA LEU A 489 -64.62 115.05 44.50
C LEU A 489 -64.76 114.45 43.08
N GLU A 490 -64.94 115.27 42.04
CA GLU A 490 -64.91 114.79 40.65
C GLU A 490 -63.52 114.30 40.22
N LYS A 491 -62.46 114.99 40.64
CA LYS A 491 -61.07 114.61 40.34
C LYS A 491 -60.72 113.25 40.96
N ASP A 492 -61.11 113.02 42.21
CA ASP A 492 -60.86 111.75 42.89
C ASP A 492 -61.79 110.63 42.42
N LYS A 493 -63.06 110.94 42.06
CA LYS A 493 -63.95 110.02 41.34
C LYS A 493 -63.33 109.54 40.02
N LYS A 494 -62.74 110.44 39.21
CA LYS A 494 -62.04 110.06 37.97
C LYS A 494 -60.82 109.18 38.22
N LYS A 495 -59.98 109.50 39.23
CA LYS A 495 -58.84 108.63 39.62
C LYS A 495 -59.30 107.22 40.02
N LEU A 496 -60.38 107.12 40.79
CA LEU A 496 -60.93 105.83 41.23
C LEU A 496 -61.53 105.03 40.08
N SER A 497 -62.22 105.67 39.12
CA SER A 497 -62.72 105.02 37.90
C SER A 497 -61.57 104.38 37.11
N LEU A 498 -60.55 105.17 36.76
CA LEU A 498 -59.36 104.68 36.02
C LEU A 498 -58.66 103.53 36.75
N LYS A 499 -58.62 103.54 38.09
CA LYS A 499 -58.01 102.46 38.88
C LYS A 499 -58.90 101.20 38.96
N ILE A 500 -60.22 101.34 38.89
CA ILE A 500 -61.15 100.21 38.75
C ILE A 500 -61.00 99.59 37.37
N GLU A 501 -61.02 100.39 36.31
CA GLU A 501 -60.81 99.97 34.91
C GLU A 501 -59.47 99.22 34.75
N GLN A 502 -58.37 99.79 35.24
CA GLN A 502 -57.05 99.15 35.21
C GLN A 502 -56.98 97.83 36.00
N MET A 503 -57.73 97.69 37.10
CA MET A 503 -57.82 96.40 37.82
C MET A 503 -58.71 95.39 37.08
N GLN A 504 -59.79 95.84 36.41
CA GLN A 504 -60.64 94.98 35.59
C GLN A 504 -59.88 94.42 34.37
N GLU A 505 -59.09 95.22 33.68
CA GLU A 505 -58.20 94.74 32.60
C GLU A 505 -57.20 93.70 33.10
N ASN A 506 -56.57 93.93 34.26
CA ASN A 506 -55.61 92.98 34.84
C ASN A 506 -56.29 91.67 35.26
N ILE A 507 -57.51 91.71 35.80
CA ILE A 507 -58.30 90.52 36.11
C ILE A 507 -58.67 89.76 34.83
N GLN A 508 -59.12 90.44 33.77
CA GLN A 508 -59.41 89.81 32.48
C GLN A 508 -58.16 89.14 31.89
N ARG A 509 -57.00 89.82 31.91
CA ARG A 509 -55.73 89.30 31.40
C ARG A 509 -55.27 88.06 32.16
N LEU A 510 -55.33 88.08 33.49
CA LEU A 510 -55.00 86.91 34.33
C LEU A 510 -56.00 85.76 34.10
N THR A 511 -57.28 86.07 33.89
CA THR A 511 -58.30 85.06 33.56
C THR A 511 -58.00 84.40 32.22
N GLN A 512 -57.68 85.18 31.18
CA GLN A 512 -57.28 84.69 29.85
C GLN A 512 -56.00 83.85 29.90
N GLN A 513 -55.02 84.23 30.72
CA GLN A 513 -53.79 83.46 30.94
C GLN A 513 -54.07 82.12 31.64
N ASN A 514 -54.94 82.09 32.65
CA ASN A 514 -55.34 80.85 33.31
C ASN A 514 -56.08 79.90 32.36
N THR A 515 -57.05 80.40 31.58
CA THR A 515 -57.78 79.55 30.62
C THR A 515 -56.85 79.00 29.53
N ALA A 516 -55.89 79.78 29.04
CA ALA A 516 -54.89 79.29 28.09
C ALA A 516 -53.97 78.21 28.69
N LEU A 517 -53.59 78.35 29.97
CA LEU A 517 -52.83 77.32 30.69
C LEU A 517 -53.65 76.04 30.91
N GLU A 518 -54.95 76.15 31.23
CA GLU A 518 -55.86 75.01 31.35
C GLU A 518 -56.02 74.25 30.02
N GLU A 519 -56.14 74.96 28.89
CA GLU A 519 -56.17 74.36 27.55
C GLU A 519 -54.85 73.65 27.20
N VAL A 520 -53.69 74.22 27.55
CA VAL A 520 -52.38 73.59 27.37
C VAL A 520 -52.23 72.34 28.24
N PHE A 521 -52.62 72.39 29.52
CA PHE A 521 -52.60 71.23 30.41
C PHE A 521 -53.53 70.11 29.92
N LYS A 522 -54.73 70.45 29.45
CA LYS A 522 -55.66 69.48 28.86
C LYS A 522 -55.08 68.84 27.59
N SER A 523 -54.49 69.64 26.71
CA SER A 523 -53.84 69.16 25.49
C SER A 523 -52.69 68.19 25.80
N ALA A 524 -51.85 68.52 26.78
CA ALA A 524 -50.76 67.67 27.24
C ALA A 524 -51.25 66.36 27.89
N LEU A 525 -52.40 66.37 28.58
CA LEU A 525 -53.02 65.14 29.10
C LEU A 525 -53.58 64.25 27.97
N GLU A 526 -54.22 64.85 26.96
CA GLU A 526 -54.70 64.11 25.78
C GLU A 526 -53.55 63.54 24.93
N GLU A 527 -52.42 64.24 24.84
CA GLU A 527 -51.21 63.75 24.18
C GLU A 527 -50.53 62.63 24.97
N ASN A 528 -50.34 62.78 26.28
CA ASN A 528 -49.82 61.71 27.14
C ASN A 528 -50.69 60.44 27.06
N LYS A 529 -52.02 60.59 27.00
CA LYS A 529 -52.90 59.44 26.79
C LYS A 529 -52.66 58.77 25.43
N LYS A 530 -52.61 59.52 24.34
CA LYS A 530 -52.31 58.98 22.99
C LYS A 530 -50.96 58.27 22.94
N LEU A 531 -49.94 58.79 23.64
CA LEU A 531 -48.63 58.16 23.76
C LEU A 531 -48.68 56.86 24.57
N GLN A 532 -49.45 56.80 25.66
CA GLN A 532 -49.67 55.57 26.42
C GLN A 532 -50.43 54.52 25.60
N ASP A 533 -51.54 54.90 24.96
CA ASP A 533 -52.31 54.02 24.07
C ASP A 533 -51.40 53.45 22.95
N THR A 534 -50.52 54.29 22.38
CA THR A 534 -49.52 53.89 21.37
C THR A 534 -48.44 52.96 21.94
N MET A 535 -48.01 53.13 23.19
CA MET A 535 -47.06 52.23 23.84
C MET A 535 -47.69 50.86 24.12
N ASP A 536 -48.92 50.84 24.63
CA ASP A 536 -49.65 49.61 24.92
C ASP A 536 -49.91 48.81 23.64
N ASP A 537 -50.25 49.46 22.53
CA ASP A 537 -50.44 48.76 21.24
C ASP A 537 -49.13 48.29 20.60
N ARG A 538 -48.02 49.02 20.77
CA ARG A 538 -46.67 48.50 20.42
C ARG A 538 -46.33 47.27 21.26
N GLN A 539 -46.59 47.30 22.56
CA GLN A 539 -46.34 46.17 23.48
C GLN A 539 -47.14 44.94 23.05
N LYS A 540 -48.45 45.06 22.83
CA LYS A 540 -49.31 43.98 22.29
C LYS A 540 -48.81 43.46 20.93
N SER A 541 -48.20 44.31 20.11
CA SER A 541 -47.63 43.92 18.82
C SER A 541 -46.31 43.16 18.96
N TYR A 542 -45.44 43.54 19.89
CA TYR A 542 -44.23 42.79 20.24
C TYR A 542 -44.58 41.43 20.84
N GLU A 543 -45.59 41.35 21.71
CA GLU A 543 -46.06 40.09 22.31
C GLU A 543 -46.62 39.13 21.26
N ARG A 544 -47.45 39.60 20.32
CA ARG A 544 -47.89 38.81 19.15
C ARG A 544 -46.71 38.33 18.30
N GLN A 545 -45.79 39.23 17.94
CA GLN A 545 -44.63 38.87 17.12
C GLN A 545 -43.69 37.88 17.85
N SER A 546 -43.62 37.92 19.18
CA SER A 546 -42.88 36.94 19.97
C SER A 546 -43.56 35.57 19.96
N GLN A 547 -44.90 35.51 20.07
CA GLN A 547 -45.68 34.28 19.98
C GLN A 547 -45.61 33.66 18.57
N GLU A 548 -45.65 34.49 17.52
CA GLU A 548 -45.47 34.07 16.13
C GLU A 548 -44.09 33.43 15.92
N ARG A 549 -43.00 34.06 16.39
CA ARG A 549 -41.65 33.47 16.36
C ARG A 549 -41.54 32.16 17.14
N GLU A 550 -42.16 32.04 18.32
CA GLU A 550 -42.13 30.80 19.10
C GLU A 550 -42.88 29.66 18.39
N LEU A 551 -44.00 29.98 17.72
CA LEU A 551 -44.75 29.03 16.89
C LEU A 551 -43.99 28.63 15.62
N GLU A 552 -43.29 29.56 14.95
CA GLU A 552 -42.41 29.25 13.82
C GLU A 552 -41.22 28.39 14.24
N ARG A 553 -40.63 28.69 15.40
CA ARG A 553 -39.55 27.90 16.00
C ARG A 553 -39.99 26.48 16.36
N SER A 554 -41.23 26.31 16.85
CA SER A 554 -41.81 24.97 17.06
C SER A 554 -41.97 24.20 15.75
N LYS A 555 -42.50 24.84 14.70
CA LYS A 555 -42.67 24.22 13.37
C LYS A 555 -41.33 23.83 12.74
N LEU A 556 -40.30 24.66 12.90
CA LEU A 556 -38.92 24.33 12.49
C LEU A 556 -38.42 23.07 13.20
N LEU A 557 -38.62 22.96 14.51
CA LEU A 557 -38.24 21.79 15.31
C LEU A 557 -38.97 20.50 14.88
N ASP A 558 -40.24 20.60 14.49
CA ASP A 558 -41.02 19.48 13.94
C ASP A 558 -40.51 19.07 12.54
N VAL A 559 -40.16 20.03 11.69
CA VAL A 559 -39.57 19.80 10.36
C VAL A 559 -38.16 19.22 10.46
N GLU A 560 -37.33 19.69 11.40
CA GLU A 560 -36.00 19.15 11.69
C GLU A 560 -36.08 17.66 12.09
N GLN A 561 -37.01 17.30 12.99
CA GLN A 561 -37.27 15.90 13.36
C GLN A 561 -37.76 15.06 12.19
N HIS A 562 -38.59 15.63 11.30
CA HIS A 562 -39.04 14.93 10.10
C HIS A 562 -37.89 14.70 9.11
N VAL A 563 -37.03 15.70 8.88
CA VAL A 563 -35.82 15.57 8.05
C VAL A 563 -34.82 14.60 8.64
N GLU A 564 -34.63 14.58 9.97
CA GLU A 564 -33.78 13.60 10.65
C GLU A 564 -34.33 12.17 10.48
N THR A 565 -35.65 12.00 10.54
CA THR A 565 -36.34 10.71 10.31
C THR A 565 -36.18 10.26 8.86
N LEU A 566 -36.42 11.14 7.88
CA LEU A 566 -36.21 10.86 6.46
C LEU A 566 -34.74 10.55 6.13
N ASN A 567 -33.77 11.17 6.80
CA ASN A 567 -32.36 10.81 6.65
C ASN A 567 -32.04 9.42 7.21
N LYS A 568 -32.63 9.02 8.35
CA LYS A 568 -32.51 7.66 8.90
C LYS A 568 -33.15 6.62 7.97
N GLU A 569 -34.28 6.95 7.34
CA GLU A 569 -34.90 6.09 6.32
C GLU A 569 -34.09 6.02 5.02
N LYS A 570 -33.55 7.15 4.55
CA LYS A 570 -32.62 7.19 3.40
C LYS A 570 -31.38 6.32 3.64
N GLN A 571 -30.79 6.36 4.84
CA GLN A 571 -29.66 5.49 5.21
C GLN A 571 -30.04 4.00 5.24
N ARG A 572 -31.25 3.65 5.72
CA ARG A 572 -31.78 2.28 5.67
C ARG A 572 -32.02 1.81 4.23
N LEU A 573 -32.60 2.66 3.38
CA LEU A 573 -32.81 2.36 1.96
C LEU A 573 -31.48 2.23 1.21
N GLN A 574 -30.50 3.08 1.50
CA GLN A 574 -29.17 3.00 0.91
C GLN A 574 -28.47 1.69 1.31
N THR A 575 -28.38 1.37 2.60
CA THR A 575 -27.74 0.13 3.08
C THR A 575 -28.47 -1.14 2.60
N LEU A 576 -29.80 -1.09 2.43
CA LEU A 576 -30.56 -2.15 1.77
C LEU A 576 -30.22 -2.25 0.28
N ASN A 577 -30.14 -1.13 -0.44
CA ASN A 577 -29.82 -1.10 -1.87
C ASN A 577 -28.39 -1.62 -2.11
N GLU A 578 -27.42 -1.24 -1.28
CA GLU A 578 -26.06 -1.83 -1.33
C GLU A 578 -26.06 -3.34 -1.02
N SER A 579 -26.96 -3.82 -0.14
CA SER A 579 -27.12 -5.26 0.14
C SER A 579 -27.80 -6.03 -1.01
N ILE A 580 -28.59 -5.34 -1.83
CA ILE A 580 -29.18 -5.88 -3.06
C ILE A 580 -28.14 -5.87 -4.18
N GLN A 581 -27.42 -4.76 -4.37
CA GLN A 581 -26.35 -4.62 -5.36
C GLN A 581 -25.26 -5.67 -5.13
N ARG A 582 -24.72 -5.81 -3.92
CA ARG A 582 -23.72 -6.85 -3.61
C ARG A 582 -24.21 -8.26 -3.95
N ARG A 583 -25.52 -8.55 -3.76
CA ARG A 583 -26.12 -9.83 -4.17
C ARG A 583 -26.33 -9.97 -5.68
N ALA A 584 -26.54 -8.88 -6.41
CA ALA A 584 -26.52 -8.90 -7.87
C ALA A 584 -25.09 -9.14 -8.38
N ASP A 585 -24.11 -8.40 -7.87
CA ASP A 585 -22.69 -8.55 -8.20
C ASP A 585 -22.20 -9.99 -7.94
N ASP A 586 -22.57 -10.59 -6.81
CA ASP A 586 -22.22 -11.98 -6.48
C ASP A 586 -22.95 -13.01 -7.36
N LEU A 587 -24.18 -12.74 -7.79
CA LEU A 587 -24.89 -13.59 -8.75
C LEU A 587 -24.29 -13.49 -10.17
N ASP A 588 -23.89 -12.30 -10.61
CA ASP A 588 -23.22 -12.10 -11.91
C ASP A 588 -21.82 -12.73 -11.91
N ARG A 589 -21.06 -12.59 -10.80
CA ARG A 589 -19.80 -13.33 -10.58
C ARG A 589 -20.02 -14.84 -10.68
N LEU A 590 -21.08 -15.38 -10.07
CA LEU A 590 -21.44 -16.81 -10.15
C LEU A 590 -21.85 -17.24 -11.56
N LEU A 591 -22.64 -16.43 -12.28
CA LEU A 591 -22.99 -16.71 -13.68
C LEU A 591 -21.75 -16.72 -14.57
N ASP A 592 -20.81 -15.81 -14.35
CA ASP A 592 -19.51 -15.79 -15.03
C ASP A 592 -18.64 -17.01 -14.65
N THR A 593 -18.60 -17.46 -13.38
CA THR A 593 -17.85 -18.68 -13.03
C THR A 593 -18.38 -19.89 -13.79
N ARG A 594 -19.71 -20.04 -13.86
CA ARG A 594 -20.36 -21.15 -14.56
C ARG A 594 -20.22 -21.03 -16.07
N THR A 595 -20.26 -19.83 -16.63
CA THR A 595 -20.02 -19.60 -18.07
C THR A 595 -18.59 -19.99 -18.45
N LYS A 596 -17.59 -19.62 -17.65
CA LYS A 596 -16.18 -20.02 -17.85
C LYS A 596 -15.98 -21.54 -17.66
N GLU A 597 -16.64 -22.16 -16.69
CA GLU A 597 -16.64 -23.62 -16.52
C GLU A 597 -17.26 -24.37 -17.71
N ILE A 598 -18.40 -23.89 -18.22
CA ILE A 598 -19.06 -24.44 -19.42
C ILE A 598 -18.14 -24.29 -20.65
N HIS A 599 -17.43 -23.16 -20.78
CA HIS A 599 -16.47 -22.96 -21.86
C HIS A 599 -15.29 -23.95 -21.76
N GLN A 600 -14.65 -24.06 -20.59
CA GLN A 600 -13.55 -25.00 -20.35
C GLN A 600 -13.97 -26.47 -20.57
N LEU A 601 -15.20 -26.85 -20.17
CA LEU A 601 -15.75 -28.18 -20.44
C LEU A 601 -16.02 -28.40 -21.94
N THR A 602 -16.43 -27.36 -22.67
CA THR A 602 -16.63 -27.40 -24.12
C THR A 602 -15.29 -27.56 -24.85
N GLU A 603 -14.25 -26.81 -24.47
CA GLU A 603 -12.89 -26.95 -25.01
C GLU A 603 -12.31 -28.35 -24.73
N ARG A 604 -12.46 -28.85 -23.50
CA ARG A 604 -12.04 -30.22 -23.14
C ARG A 604 -12.78 -31.28 -23.97
N SER A 605 -14.09 -31.10 -24.21
CA SER A 605 -14.88 -31.98 -25.09
C SER A 605 -14.39 -31.96 -26.53
N GLN A 606 -14.09 -30.78 -27.09
CA GLN A 606 -13.49 -30.67 -28.43
C GLN A 606 -12.08 -31.28 -28.48
N GLY A 607 -11.28 -31.14 -27.42
CA GLY A 607 -9.99 -31.79 -27.27
C GLY A 607 -10.10 -33.32 -27.31
N VAL A 608 -11.06 -33.89 -26.59
CA VAL A 608 -11.38 -35.34 -26.64
C VAL A 608 -11.84 -35.77 -28.04
N SER A 609 -12.60 -34.95 -28.78
CA SER A 609 -12.97 -35.26 -30.18
C SER A 609 -11.73 -35.34 -31.08
N LYS A 610 -10.85 -34.32 -31.02
CA LYS A 610 -9.59 -34.27 -31.79
C LYS A 610 -8.62 -35.40 -31.40
N LEU A 611 -8.66 -35.87 -30.16
CA LEU A 611 -7.91 -37.05 -29.72
C LEU A 611 -8.50 -38.35 -30.30
N LYS A 612 -9.83 -38.50 -30.34
CA LYS A 612 -10.47 -39.66 -31.01
C LYS A 612 -10.15 -39.72 -32.50
N GLU A 613 -10.20 -38.59 -33.19
CA GLU A 613 -9.79 -38.48 -34.59
C GLU A 613 -8.34 -38.97 -34.77
N LYS A 614 -7.40 -38.48 -33.94
CA LYS A 614 -6.00 -38.92 -33.95
C LYS A 614 -5.82 -40.41 -33.62
N VAL A 615 -6.64 -40.98 -32.74
CA VAL A 615 -6.61 -42.42 -32.42
C VAL A 615 -7.03 -43.24 -33.63
N TYR A 616 -8.15 -42.92 -34.30
CA TYR A 616 -8.56 -43.61 -35.53
C TYR A 616 -7.51 -43.47 -36.65
N ASP A 617 -6.88 -42.30 -36.76
CA ASP A 617 -5.79 -42.03 -37.71
C ASP A 617 -4.55 -42.91 -37.43
N LEU A 618 -4.24 -43.16 -36.15
CA LEU A 618 -3.12 -44.01 -35.72
C LEU A 618 -3.47 -45.50 -35.85
N GLU A 619 -4.69 -45.92 -35.55
CA GLU A 619 -5.19 -47.28 -35.80
C GLU A 619 -5.16 -47.63 -37.28
N ALA A 620 -5.59 -46.71 -38.16
CA ALA A 620 -5.52 -46.87 -39.61
C ALA A 620 -4.08 -46.99 -40.12
N LYS A 621 -3.14 -46.20 -39.57
CA LYS A 621 -1.70 -46.26 -39.89
C LYS A 621 -1.06 -47.55 -39.37
N LEU A 622 -1.38 -47.98 -38.15
CA LEU A 622 -0.92 -49.24 -37.58
C LEU A 622 -1.37 -50.41 -38.46
N CYS A 623 -2.65 -50.48 -38.80
CA CYS A 623 -3.21 -51.50 -39.70
C CYS A 623 -2.55 -51.47 -41.10
N ALA A 624 -2.09 -50.31 -41.59
CA ALA A 624 -1.33 -50.23 -42.83
C ALA A 624 0.09 -50.81 -42.67
N CYS A 625 0.81 -50.42 -41.62
CA CYS A 625 2.15 -50.93 -41.30
C CYS A 625 2.15 -52.44 -41.03
N GLU A 626 1.10 -52.98 -40.37
CA GLU A 626 0.91 -54.41 -40.17
C GLU A 626 0.72 -55.17 -41.48
N ARG A 627 -0.03 -54.61 -42.44
CA ARG A 627 -0.21 -55.18 -43.78
C ARG A 627 1.08 -55.15 -44.59
N GLU A 628 1.85 -54.06 -44.51
CA GLU A 628 3.16 -53.93 -45.15
C GLU A 628 4.18 -54.92 -44.55
N ASN A 629 4.28 -55.01 -43.22
CA ASN A 629 5.12 -55.98 -42.53
C ASN A 629 4.75 -57.42 -42.89
N ASN A 630 3.45 -57.75 -42.97
CA ASN A 630 2.98 -59.06 -43.47
C ASN A 630 3.30 -59.31 -44.95
N SER A 631 3.53 -58.28 -45.76
CA SER A 631 4.02 -58.42 -47.14
C SER A 631 5.52 -58.65 -47.16
N LEU A 632 6.29 -57.85 -46.41
CA LEU A 632 7.74 -57.97 -46.28
C LEU A 632 8.16 -59.32 -45.68
N LEU A 633 7.41 -59.86 -44.71
CA LEU A 633 7.65 -61.20 -44.17
C LEU A 633 7.48 -62.31 -45.22
N LYS A 634 6.53 -62.16 -46.15
CA LYS A 634 6.34 -63.11 -47.27
C LYS A 634 7.46 -62.97 -48.31
N GLU A 635 7.92 -61.75 -48.56
CA GLU A 635 9.05 -61.50 -49.44
C GLU A 635 10.36 -62.05 -48.86
N VAL A 636 10.62 -61.84 -47.57
CA VAL A 636 11.74 -62.45 -46.83
C VAL A 636 11.68 -63.98 -46.86
N ALA A 637 10.50 -64.58 -46.71
CA ALA A 637 10.33 -66.03 -46.84
C ALA A 637 10.69 -66.53 -48.26
N LYS A 638 10.20 -65.86 -49.31
CA LYS A 638 10.50 -66.16 -50.71
C LYS A 638 11.98 -65.94 -51.06
N LEU A 639 12.62 -64.95 -50.46
CA LEU A 639 14.07 -64.71 -50.61
C LEU A 639 14.91 -65.79 -49.92
N LYS A 640 14.47 -66.33 -48.78
CA LYS A 640 15.10 -67.50 -48.14
C LYS A 640 14.99 -68.74 -49.01
N GLU A 641 13.79 -69.09 -49.50
CA GLU A 641 13.56 -70.22 -50.41
C GLU A 641 14.44 -70.13 -51.66
N ASN A 642 14.54 -68.95 -52.29
CA ASN A 642 15.43 -68.69 -53.43
C ASN A 642 16.93 -68.77 -53.07
N THR A 643 17.31 -68.50 -51.81
CA THR A 643 18.70 -68.62 -51.34
C THR A 643 19.06 -70.07 -51.03
N GLU A 644 18.15 -70.83 -50.42
CA GLU A 644 18.28 -72.27 -50.20
C GLU A 644 18.37 -73.02 -51.54
N GLY A 645 17.51 -72.70 -52.51
CA GLY A 645 17.59 -73.25 -53.87
C GLY A 645 18.91 -72.94 -54.60
N LYS A 646 19.50 -71.76 -54.36
CA LYS A 646 20.85 -71.42 -54.87
C LYS A 646 21.96 -72.16 -54.14
N SER A 647 21.82 -72.45 -52.84
CA SER A 647 22.76 -73.30 -52.11
C SER A 647 22.82 -74.69 -52.72
N VAL A 648 21.66 -75.33 -52.94
CA VAL A 648 21.59 -76.67 -53.58
C VAL A 648 22.22 -76.66 -54.98
N GLN A 649 22.04 -75.59 -55.77
CA GLN A 649 22.71 -75.45 -57.07
C GLN A 649 24.23 -75.28 -56.96
N LEU A 650 24.72 -74.57 -55.93
CA LEU A 650 26.15 -74.46 -55.63
C LEU A 650 26.74 -75.80 -55.18
N ASP A 651 26.05 -76.54 -54.31
CA ASP A 651 26.45 -77.88 -53.86
C ASP A 651 26.52 -78.87 -55.04
N GLU A 652 25.50 -78.86 -55.92
CA GLU A 652 25.52 -79.61 -57.19
C GLU A 652 26.71 -79.23 -58.09
N SER A 653 27.02 -77.93 -58.21
CA SER A 653 28.15 -77.46 -59.02
C SER A 653 29.50 -77.87 -58.43
N THR A 654 29.60 -77.87 -57.10
CA THR A 654 30.80 -78.27 -56.34
C THR A 654 31.04 -79.77 -56.48
N ALA A 655 29.99 -80.60 -56.39
CA ALA A 655 30.07 -82.04 -56.63
C ALA A 655 30.51 -82.37 -58.08
N LYS A 656 30.06 -81.59 -59.07
CA LYS A 656 30.49 -81.73 -60.47
C LYS A 656 31.96 -81.32 -60.66
N LEU A 657 32.41 -80.26 -60.01
CA LEU A 657 33.82 -79.83 -60.01
C LEU A 657 34.73 -80.84 -59.29
N GLU A 658 34.30 -81.43 -58.18
CA GLU A 658 35.01 -82.53 -57.51
C GLU A 658 35.16 -83.75 -58.43
N ALA A 659 34.11 -84.13 -59.16
CA ALA A 659 34.17 -85.25 -60.10
C ALA A 659 35.16 -84.97 -61.26
N GLN A 660 35.13 -83.75 -61.82
CA GLN A 660 36.11 -83.33 -62.82
C GLN A 660 37.53 -83.28 -62.26
N THR A 661 37.72 -82.82 -61.03
CA THR A 661 39.03 -82.79 -60.36
C THR A 661 39.59 -84.21 -60.19
N LYS A 662 38.75 -85.18 -59.78
CA LYS A 662 39.14 -86.59 -59.63
C LYS A 662 39.53 -87.24 -60.98
N GLU A 663 38.91 -86.84 -62.08
CA GLU A 663 39.30 -87.30 -63.42
C GLU A 663 40.58 -86.61 -63.94
N ILE A 664 40.80 -85.33 -63.63
CA ILE A 664 42.10 -84.65 -63.90
C ILE A 664 43.23 -85.34 -63.11
N ASP A 665 42.98 -85.67 -61.85
CA ASP A 665 43.88 -86.44 -60.99
C ASP A 665 44.20 -87.82 -61.58
N ARG A 666 43.21 -88.48 -62.18
CA ARG A 666 43.36 -89.76 -62.88
C ARG A 666 44.21 -89.60 -64.13
N LEU A 667 43.89 -88.64 -65.00
CA LEU A 667 44.62 -88.36 -66.23
C LEU A 667 46.09 -87.97 -65.93
N THR A 668 46.34 -87.23 -64.85
CA THR A 668 47.70 -86.92 -64.38
C THR A 668 48.45 -88.19 -63.92
N LYS A 669 47.76 -89.15 -63.30
CA LYS A 669 48.29 -90.49 -62.94
C LYS A 669 48.39 -91.46 -64.12
N GLU A 670 47.92 -91.09 -65.31
CA GLU A 670 48.17 -91.80 -66.56
C GLU A 670 49.30 -91.12 -67.35
N LEU A 671 49.33 -89.78 -67.40
CA LEU A 671 50.43 -88.99 -67.97
C LEU A 671 51.78 -89.31 -67.30
N THR A 672 51.86 -89.30 -65.98
CA THR A 672 53.09 -89.64 -65.23
C THR A 672 53.60 -91.07 -65.47
N LYS A 673 52.74 -92.00 -65.89
CA LYS A 673 53.17 -93.35 -66.33
C LYS A 673 53.76 -93.32 -67.74
N VAL A 674 53.22 -92.48 -68.63
CA VAL A 674 53.76 -92.26 -69.98
C VAL A 674 55.10 -91.53 -69.90
N GLU A 675 55.26 -90.56 -69.00
CA GLU A 675 56.54 -89.91 -68.71
C GLU A 675 57.57 -90.93 -68.20
N GLN A 676 57.19 -91.85 -67.29
CA GLN A 676 58.07 -92.92 -66.82
C GLN A 676 58.46 -93.92 -67.92
N THR A 677 57.56 -94.28 -68.85
CA THR A 677 57.94 -95.14 -69.98
C THR A 677 58.80 -94.40 -70.99
N GLN A 678 58.57 -93.11 -71.24
CA GLN A 678 59.41 -92.25 -72.07
C GLN A 678 60.83 -92.11 -71.49
N GLN A 679 60.95 -91.89 -70.18
CA GLN A 679 62.24 -91.84 -69.48
C GLN A 679 63.06 -93.12 -69.72
N ARG A 680 62.40 -94.29 -69.64
CA ARG A 680 63.04 -95.60 -69.88
C ARG A 680 63.37 -95.86 -71.35
N VAL A 681 62.71 -95.20 -72.30
CA VAL A 681 63.12 -95.21 -73.72
C VAL A 681 64.42 -94.41 -73.90
N ILE A 682 64.50 -93.22 -73.30
CA ILE A 682 65.70 -92.36 -73.36
C ILE A 682 66.93 -93.06 -72.75
N GLU A 683 66.75 -93.81 -71.65
CA GLU A 683 67.83 -94.64 -71.08
C GLU A 683 68.31 -95.74 -72.03
N LEU A 684 67.40 -96.40 -72.75
CA LEU A 684 67.74 -97.44 -73.75
C LEU A 684 68.40 -96.84 -75.00
N GLU A 685 67.94 -95.67 -75.45
CA GLU A 685 68.57 -94.93 -76.56
C GLU A 685 70.00 -94.54 -76.22
N LYS A 686 70.24 -94.02 -75.01
CA LYS A 686 71.59 -93.67 -74.52
C LYS A 686 72.52 -94.88 -74.44
N LEU A 687 72.04 -96.02 -73.93
CA LEU A 687 72.82 -97.26 -73.82
C LEU A 687 73.16 -97.82 -75.22
N ASN A 688 72.25 -97.72 -76.18
CA ASN A 688 72.51 -98.04 -77.59
C ASN A 688 73.56 -97.11 -78.22
N GLN A 689 73.59 -95.83 -77.82
CA GLN A 689 74.56 -94.84 -78.30
C GLN A 689 75.96 -95.04 -77.69
N GLU A 690 76.04 -95.52 -76.45
CA GLU A 690 77.28 -95.98 -75.81
C GLU A 690 77.85 -97.24 -76.50
N LEU A 691 76.99 -98.19 -76.91
CA LEU A 691 77.41 -99.35 -77.71
C LEU A 691 77.89 -98.97 -79.12
N MET A 692 77.26 -97.97 -79.75
CA MET A 692 77.69 -97.45 -81.05
C MET A 692 79.05 -96.74 -80.99
N THR A 693 79.28 -95.92 -79.96
CA THR A 693 80.57 -95.22 -79.80
C THR A 693 81.72 -96.17 -79.44
N GLN A 694 81.48 -97.24 -78.67
CA GLN A 694 82.48 -98.29 -78.48
C GLN A 694 82.89 -98.95 -79.81
N ARG A 695 81.92 -99.21 -80.69
CA ARG A 695 82.19 -99.78 -82.03
C ARG A 695 82.99 -98.82 -82.93
N GLU A 696 82.82 -97.51 -82.78
CA GLU A 696 83.60 -96.50 -83.49
C GLU A 696 85.04 -96.45 -82.98
N ILE A 697 85.27 -96.51 -81.66
CA ILE A 697 86.60 -96.60 -81.04
C ILE A 697 87.37 -97.85 -81.50
N ASP A 698 86.71 -99.00 -81.55
CA ASP A 698 87.30 -100.25 -82.07
C ASP A 698 87.71 -100.11 -83.55
N SER A 699 86.95 -99.34 -84.35
CA SER A 699 87.25 -99.05 -85.76
C SER A 699 88.42 -98.08 -85.94
N ASP A 700 88.47 -97.00 -85.15
CA ASP A 700 89.55 -95.99 -85.25
C ASP A 700 90.89 -96.53 -84.75
N THR A 701 90.87 -97.49 -83.82
CA THR A 701 92.07 -98.25 -83.41
C THR A 701 92.65 -99.03 -84.62
N ILE A 702 91.80 -99.61 -85.47
CA ILE A 702 92.20 -100.33 -86.69
C ILE A 702 92.69 -99.35 -87.79
N LEU A 703 92.15 -98.13 -87.86
CA LEU A 703 92.62 -97.09 -88.78
C LEU A 703 93.97 -96.50 -88.37
N THR A 704 94.21 -96.30 -87.07
CA THR A 704 95.46 -95.72 -86.55
C THR A 704 96.66 -96.58 -86.95
N LEU A 705 96.56 -97.91 -86.78
CA LEU A 705 97.56 -98.89 -87.21
C LEU A 705 97.83 -98.92 -88.73
N ARG A 706 97.02 -98.24 -89.56
CA ARG A 706 97.29 -98.05 -91.00
C ARG A 706 97.98 -96.72 -91.32
N ASN A 707 97.78 -95.68 -90.51
CA ASN A 707 98.26 -94.33 -90.82
C ASN A 707 99.73 -94.12 -90.43
N ASP A 708 100.21 -94.77 -89.38
CA ASP A 708 101.62 -94.70 -88.93
C ASP A 708 102.62 -95.22 -89.99
N LEU A 709 102.17 -96.09 -90.89
CA LEU A 709 102.97 -96.61 -92.00
C LEU A 709 103.13 -95.59 -93.15
N VAL A 710 102.32 -94.53 -93.19
CA VAL A 710 102.22 -93.58 -94.32
C VAL A 710 102.80 -92.21 -93.96
N SER A 711 102.49 -91.70 -92.77
CA SER A 711 102.80 -90.34 -92.33
C SER A 711 104.31 -90.01 -92.31
N GLY A 712 105.16 -91.00 -91.98
CA GLY A 712 106.62 -90.86 -91.93
C GLY A 712 107.32 -90.51 -93.25
N THR A 713 106.62 -90.54 -94.38
CA THR A 713 107.20 -90.27 -95.72
C THR A 713 106.98 -88.84 -96.24
N LEU A 714 106.10 -88.06 -95.61
CA LEU A 714 105.59 -86.79 -96.16
C LEU A 714 106.13 -85.52 -95.48
N ALA A 715 106.63 -85.63 -94.24
CA ALA A 715 107.14 -84.49 -93.47
C ALA A 715 108.40 -83.85 -94.09
N THR A 716 109.28 -84.66 -94.69
CA THR A 716 110.65 -84.27 -95.12
C THR A 716 110.70 -83.27 -96.29
N ASN A 717 109.57 -82.97 -96.95
CA ASN A 717 109.55 -82.20 -98.20
C ASN A 717 109.07 -80.75 -98.09
N LYS A 718 108.54 -80.31 -96.95
CA LYS A 718 107.97 -78.95 -96.79
C LYS A 718 108.92 -77.91 -96.15
N VAL A 719 110.10 -78.33 -95.70
CA VAL A 719 111.21 -77.44 -95.31
C VAL A 719 111.69 -76.57 -96.50
N ARG A 720 111.59 -77.13 -97.71
CA ARG A 720 112.25 -76.72 -98.96
C ARG A 720 111.63 -75.53 -99.72
N GLN A 721 110.92 -74.60 -99.06
CA GLN A 721 110.28 -73.47 -99.79
C GLN A 721 110.20 -72.10 -99.10
N ASN A 722 110.57 -71.95 -97.82
CA ASN A 722 110.48 -70.67 -97.11
C ASN A 722 111.77 -69.82 -97.14
N LEU A 723 112.78 -70.17 -97.94
CA LEU A 723 114.17 -69.73 -97.73
C LEU A 723 114.89 -69.17 -98.98
N GLU A 724 114.14 -68.58 -99.94
CA GLU A 724 114.70 -67.70 -100.99
C GLU A 724 113.91 -66.37 -101.13
N LYS A 725 114.65 -65.25 -101.20
CA LYS A 725 114.19 -63.86 -101.45
C LYS A 725 113.27 -63.26 -100.36
N LEU A 726 113.80 -62.62 -99.31
CA LEU A 726 115.21 -62.39 -99.00
C LEU A 726 115.86 -63.69 -98.51
N GLY A 727 116.90 -64.16 -99.23
CA GLY A 727 117.79 -65.19 -98.69
C GLY A 727 118.57 -64.62 -97.50
N LEU A 728 119.14 -65.45 -96.63
CA LEU A 728 119.53 -66.86 -96.77
C LEU A 728 119.27 -67.59 -95.42
N THR A 729 119.15 -68.91 -95.32
CA THR A 729 119.29 -70.00 -96.32
C THR A 729 118.46 -71.22 -95.89
N ASP A 730 118.25 -72.18 -96.80
CA ASP A 730 117.80 -73.55 -96.50
C ASP A 730 118.79 -74.30 -95.59
N SER A 731 118.68 -74.06 -94.28
CA SER A 731 119.50 -74.60 -93.18
C SER A 731 119.03 -73.96 -91.85
N GLY A 732 118.67 -74.63 -90.75
CA GLY A 732 118.45 -76.04 -90.39
C GLY A 732 117.39 -76.07 -89.26
N HIS A 733 116.97 -77.20 -88.67
CA HIS A 733 117.76 -78.15 -87.88
C HIS A 733 118.74 -77.45 -86.92
N THR A 734 118.65 -77.57 -85.59
CA THR A 734 117.99 -78.60 -84.75
C THR A 734 117.22 -78.03 -83.55
N ASP A 735 116.39 -78.89 -82.95
CA ASP A 735 115.88 -78.92 -81.57
C ASP A 735 116.41 -77.85 -80.59
N ASP A 736 115.52 -77.05 -79.96
CA ASP A 736 115.56 -76.85 -78.50
C ASP A 736 114.27 -76.23 -77.87
N ASN A 737 114.25 -76.28 -76.52
CA ASN A 737 113.46 -75.57 -75.49
C ASN A 737 112.63 -74.31 -75.83
N GLY A 738 111.54 -74.09 -75.06
CA GLY A 738 110.86 -72.79 -74.95
C GLY A 738 109.64 -72.75 -74.03
N GLU A 739 109.79 -72.23 -72.80
CA GLU A 739 108.69 -71.77 -71.94
C GLU A 739 108.29 -70.30 -72.26
N LEU A 740 107.47 -69.71 -71.38
CA LEU A 740 107.02 -68.31 -71.28
C LEU A 740 105.88 -67.89 -72.24
N ASN A 741 104.73 -67.37 -71.79
CA ASN A 741 104.27 -66.70 -70.55
C ASN A 741 104.68 -65.22 -70.37
N VAL A 742 103.68 -64.33 -70.51
CA VAL A 742 103.64 -62.93 -70.03
C VAL A 742 104.72 -61.99 -70.62
N GLU A 743 104.47 -60.68 -70.55
CA GLU A 743 105.44 -59.62 -70.91
C GLU A 743 106.12 -59.74 -72.30
N THR A 744 105.31 -60.09 -73.31
CA THR A 744 105.14 -59.16 -74.44
C THR A 744 103.91 -58.28 -74.15
N VAL A 745 104.02 -57.43 -73.13
CA VAL A 745 104.20 -55.97 -73.30
C VAL A 745 102.95 -55.39 -73.97
N VAL A 746 102.05 -54.71 -73.25
CA VAL A 746 102.19 -53.30 -72.80
C VAL A 746 102.36 -52.29 -73.97
N GLU A 747 102.54 -52.75 -75.21
CA GLU A 747 102.81 -51.92 -76.40
C GLU A 747 101.57 -51.42 -77.14
N LYS A 748 100.37 -51.69 -76.61
CA LYS A 748 99.08 -51.23 -77.17
C LYS A 748 98.19 -50.49 -76.18
N LEU A 749 98.76 -50.07 -75.03
CA LEU A 749 98.21 -48.98 -74.22
C LEU A 749 98.70 -47.59 -74.70
N VAL A 750 99.58 -47.55 -75.73
CA VAL A 750 100.12 -46.32 -76.33
C VAL A 750 100.16 -46.48 -77.86
N ARG A 751 99.60 -45.48 -78.58
CA ARG A 751 99.35 -45.33 -80.05
C ARG A 751 97.84 -45.32 -80.36
N ASN A 752 97.09 -44.20 -80.25
CA ASN A 752 97.31 -42.79 -80.69
C ASN A 752 97.27 -42.65 -82.23
N PRO A 753 96.69 -41.60 -82.88
CA PRO A 753 96.21 -40.29 -82.34
C PRO A 753 94.79 -39.86 -82.80
N GLU A 754 94.48 -38.55 -82.63
CA GLU A 754 93.30 -37.75 -83.05
C GLU A 754 92.01 -37.96 -82.22
N THR A 755 91.76 -37.26 -81.09
CA THR A 755 92.42 -36.12 -80.41
C THR A 755 92.35 -34.72 -81.04
N PHE A 756 91.16 -34.22 -81.42
CA PHE A 756 90.90 -32.77 -81.44
C PHE A 756 89.46 -32.39 -81.04
N LYS A 757 89.33 -31.43 -80.09
CA LYS A 757 88.10 -30.80 -79.54
C LYS A 757 87.38 -31.44 -78.33
N THR A 758 88.10 -31.64 -77.22
CA THR A 758 87.49 -31.74 -75.85
C THR A 758 87.95 -30.60 -74.91
N VAL A 759 88.68 -29.60 -75.44
CA VAL A 759 89.40 -28.59 -74.62
C VAL A 759 89.25 -27.16 -75.19
N ARG A 760 88.08 -26.79 -75.74
CA ARG A 760 87.86 -25.41 -76.25
C ARG A 760 86.40 -24.92 -76.25
N GLU A 761 85.63 -25.14 -75.20
CA GLU A 761 84.47 -24.25 -74.92
C GLU A 761 83.97 -24.27 -73.45
N ILE A 762 84.83 -24.62 -72.48
CA ILE A 762 84.63 -24.25 -71.05
C ILE A 762 85.31 -22.90 -70.73
N MET A 763 85.95 -22.29 -71.73
CA MET A 763 86.45 -20.91 -71.70
C MET A 763 85.92 -20.15 -72.92
N LEU A 764 84.80 -19.43 -72.77
CA LEU A 764 84.66 -18.01 -73.15
C LEU A 764 83.23 -17.47 -72.91
N ASN A 765 83.15 -16.55 -71.95
CA ASN A 765 82.32 -15.33 -71.89
C ASN A 765 81.11 -15.11 -72.82
N VAL A 766 79.97 -14.81 -72.18
CA VAL A 766 79.13 -13.61 -72.36
C VAL A 766 78.38 -13.39 -73.70
N SER A 767 77.03 -13.42 -73.60
CA SER A 767 76.04 -12.86 -74.56
C SER A 767 75.97 -13.55 -75.94
N LYS A 768 74.84 -13.57 -76.69
CA LYS A 768 73.57 -12.80 -76.64
C LYS A 768 72.51 -13.52 -77.51
N GLU A 769 71.26 -13.03 -77.51
CA GLU A 769 70.16 -13.35 -78.46
C GLU A 769 69.65 -14.83 -78.46
N GLN A 770 68.34 -15.15 -78.45
CA GLN A 770 67.15 -14.69 -79.19
C GLN A 770 67.16 -15.02 -80.70
N HIS A 771 66.37 -16.01 -81.12
CA HIS A 771 65.12 -15.78 -81.88
C HIS A 771 64.45 -17.07 -82.40
N GLN A 772 63.11 -17.02 -82.48
CA GLN A 772 62.22 -17.81 -83.36
C GLN A 772 62.22 -19.35 -83.16
N ASN A 773 61.10 -20.07 -83.26
CA ASN A 773 59.67 -19.72 -83.32
C ASN A 773 58.90 -20.93 -82.71
N GLU A 774 57.61 -20.92 -82.40
CA GLU A 774 56.49 -20.02 -82.75
C GLU A 774 55.53 -20.00 -81.50
N ASN A 775 54.18 -19.96 -81.47
CA ASN A 775 53.12 -19.89 -82.47
C ASN A 775 51.87 -19.13 -81.98
N THR A 776 50.83 -19.12 -82.81
CA THR A 776 49.47 -18.56 -82.65
C THR A 776 48.72 -18.97 -81.36
N LYS A 777 47.83 -18.16 -80.75
CA LYS A 777 47.36 -16.78 -81.05
C LYS A 777 46.53 -16.19 -79.89
N SER A 778 46.62 -14.86 -79.70
CA SER A 778 45.50 -13.87 -79.57
C SER A 778 44.42 -13.99 -78.46
N ASP A 779 43.97 -12.94 -77.74
CA ASP A 779 44.44 -11.54 -77.52
C ASP A 779 43.65 -10.81 -76.38
N ILE A 780 44.31 -9.88 -75.65
CA ILE A 780 43.91 -8.49 -75.26
C ILE A 780 42.54 -8.23 -74.55
N CYS A 781 42.36 -7.38 -73.50
CA CYS A 781 43.01 -6.13 -73.06
C CYS A 781 43.02 -5.90 -71.51
N VAL A 782 43.59 -4.78 -71.02
CA VAL A 782 43.68 -4.37 -69.59
C VAL A 782 44.07 -2.87 -69.44
N LEU A 783 44.01 -2.29 -68.21
CA LEU A 783 44.53 -0.97 -67.72
C LEU A 783 43.57 0.27 -67.73
N CYS A 784 43.82 1.38 -66.99
CA CYS A 784 44.17 1.59 -65.55
C CYS A 784 44.22 3.11 -65.14
N HIS A 785 43.93 3.40 -63.86
CA HIS A 785 44.36 4.52 -62.97
C HIS A 785 45.23 5.72 -63.51
N ARG A 786 44.96 6.98 -63.06
CA ARG A 786 45.86 7.88 -62.25
C ARG A 786 45.54 9.42 -62.20
N LYS A 787 45.68 10.05 -61.00
CA LYS A 787 46.41 11.34 -60.62
C LYS A 787 46.01 12.73 -61.25
N GLU A 788 46.35 13.96 -60.77
CA GLU A 788 46.76 14.58 -59.45
C GLU A 788 46.89 16.17 -59.50
N ILE A 789 46.87 16.85 -58.32
CA ILE A 789 47.72 18.02 -57.87
C ILE A 789 47.51 19.54 -58.31
N TYR A 790 47.15 20.39 -57.31
CA TYR A 790 47.63 21.75 -56.85
C TYR A 790 47.77 23.10 -57.64
N THR A 791 47.69 24.19 -56.84
CA THR A 791 48.45 25.50 -56.80
C THR A 791 47.88 26.87 -57.30
N VAL A 792 48.55 27.99 -56.91
CA VAL A 792 48.03 29.36 -56.57
C VAL A 792 48.87 30.51 -57.23
N GLU A 793 48.32 31.73 -57.48
CA GLU A 793 48.90 33.10 -57.15
C GLU A 793 48.41 34.37 -57.95
N LYS A 794 47.96 35.42 -57.20
CA LYS A 794 48.30 36.89 -57.16
C LYS A 794 48.35 37.88 -58.39
N ASN A 795 47.83 39.14 -58.26
CA ASN A 795 48.43 40.49 -58.63
C ASN A 795 47.49 41.75 -58.48
N ILE A 796 47.92 42.99 -58.89
CA ILE A 796 47.50 44.37 -58.41
C ILE A 796 47.53 45.47 -59.55
N GLU A 797 46.77 46.62 -59.51
CA GLU A 797 47.13 48.03 -59.98
C GLU A 797 46.05 49.19 -59.80
N LEU A 798 46.29 50.48 -60.21
CA LEU A 798 45.65 51.80 -59.75
C LEU A 798 45.61 53.02 -60.75
N SER A 799 44.90 54.18 -60.49
CA SER A 799 45.26 55.64 -60.85
C SER A 799 44.21 56.86 -60.68
N ASN A 800 44.59 58.03 -60.05
CA ASN A 800 44.18 59.54 -60.11
C ASN A 800 42.79 60.15 -59.59
N ASN A 801 42.40 61.48 -59.37
CA ASN A 801 42.85 62.95 -59.21
C ASN A 801 41.64 63.96 -58.81
N GLU A 802 41.53 65.33 -58.58
CA GLU A 802 42.36 66.61 -58.43
C GLU A 802 41.82 67.93 -57.60
N PRO A 803 41.01 68.96 -58.06
CA PRO A 803 41.10 70.47 -57.71
C PRO A 803 39.78 71.32 -57.31
N GLN A 804 39.57 72.68 -57.07
CA GLN A 804 40.23 74.01 -56.65
C GLN A 804 39.27 75.30 -56.45
N GLU A 805 39.59 76.30 -55.55
CA GLU A 805 39.42 77.86 -55.50
C GLU A 805 38.07 78.71 -55.63
N LEU A 806 37.84 80.08 -55.43
CA LEU A 806 38.23 81.27 -54.52
C LEU A 806 37.41 82.66 -54.75
N SER A 807 37.47 83.74 -53.85
CA SER A 807 37.41 85.29 -54.06
C SER A 807 36.52 86.34 -53.20
N PHE A 808 36.66 87.74 -53.32
CA PHE A 808 36.55 88.92 -52.28
C PHE A 808 36.26 90.49 -52.74
N GLU A 809 36.11 91.59 -51.85
CA GLU A 809 36.25 93.20 -51.80
C GLU A 809 35.50 94.40 -52.66
N HIS A 810 35.49 95.83 -52.62
CA HIS A 810 36.13 97.16 -52.01
C HIS A 810 35.32 98.63 -52.07
N LYS A 811 35.84 99.93 -51.81
CA LYS A 811 35.06 101.32 -51.60
C LYS A 811 35.65 102.87 -51.53
N VAL A 812 34.87 104.06 -51.69
CA VAL A 812 34.90 105.57 -51.14
C VAL A 812 35.37 106.99 -51.88
N THR A 813 34.81 108.29 -51.66
CA THR A 813 35.29 109.78 -52.02
C THR A 813 34.39 111.14 -51.72
N LEU A 814 34.84 112.49 -51.61
CA LEU A 814 34.10 113.90 -51.41
C LEU A 814 34.80 115.39 -51.68
N THR A 815 34.15 116.66 -51.75
CA THR A 815 34.72 118.15 -51.85
C THR A 815 33.80 119.54 -51.77
N ALA A 816 34.26 120.89 -51.69
CA ALA A 816 33.48 122.27 -51.64
C ALA A 816 34.13 123.81 -51.81
N PRO A 817 33.42 125.04 -51.96
CA PRO A 817 33.91 126.53 -52.30
C PRO A 817 33.21 127.96 -51.79
N THR A 818 33.68 129.29 -52.03
CA THR A 818 33.07 130.76 -51.82
C THR A 818 34.00 132.09 -52.15
N GLY A 819 33.82 133.51 -52.25
CA GLY A 819 32.84 134.73 -52.42
C GLY A 819 33.19 136.30 -51.95
N ARG A 820 32.91 137.52 -52.64
CA ARG A 820 33.03 139.07 -52.22
C ARG A 820 32.54 140.27 -53.23
N ASP A 821 32.54 141.71 -53.25
CA ASP A 821 32.78 143.08 -52.50
C ASP A 821 32.34 144.53 -53.22
N ARG A 822 32.39 145.86 -52.70
CA ARG A 822 32.02 147.27 -53.38
C ARG A 822 32.32 148.79 -52.78
N ILE A 823 32.14 150.01 -53.48
CA ILE A 823 32.27 151.55 -53.07
C ILE A 823 31.48 152.72 -53.90
N GLU A 824 31.26 153.98 -53.37
CA GLU A 824 31.12 155.40 -53.99
C GLU A 824 29.99 156.36 -53.44
N ILE A 825 30.21 157.69 -53.19
CA ILE A 825 29.28 158.53 -52.34
C ILE A 825 29.09 160.09 -52.52
N LEU A 826 29.38 160.77 -53.65
CA LEU A 826 29.15 162.26 -53.77
C LEU A 826 28.16 162.80 -54.82
N ARG A 827 27.36 161.95 -55.49
CA ARG A 827 26.09 162.39 -56.12
C ARG A 827 25.04 162.88 -55.10
N LEU A 828 25.29 162.64 -53.79
CA LEU A 828 24.44 162.85 -52.61
C LEU A 828 23.91 164.28 -52.33
N LYS A 829 23.67 165.15 -53.33
CA LYS A 829 22.91 166.39 -53.13
C LYS A 829 21.70 166.55 -54.05
N GLU A 830 21.85 166.33 -55.36
CA GLU A 830 20.67 166.10 -56.22
C GLU A 830 20.10 164.71 -55.92
N ALA A 831 20.99 163.72 -55.72
CA ALA A 831 20.61 162.45 -55.12
C ALA A 831 20.21 162.57 -53.63
N ASN A 832 20.11 163.78 -53.03
CA ASN A 832 19.48 163.97 -51.72
C ASN A 832 17.97 164.30 -51.83
N THR A 833 17.58 165.06 -52.86
CA THR A 833 16.17 165.22 -53.24
C THR A 833 15.62 163.95 -53.88
N GLU A 834 16.42 163.28 -54.73
CA GLU A 834 16.08 161.92 -55.13
C GLU A 834 16.13 160.96 -53.93
N LEU A 835 17.11 161.03 -53.01
CA LEU A 835 17.06 160.21 -51.77
C LEU A 835 15.84 160.48 -50.90
N ASN A 836 15.16 161.63 -51.00
CA ASN A 836 13.94 161.86 -50.23
C ASN A 836 12.70 161.22 -50.89
N ALA A 837 12.57 161.29 -52.22
CA ALA A 837 11.56 160.54 -52.96
C ALA A 837 11.86 159.02 -52.99
N LEU A 838 13.14 158.67 -53.02
CA LEU A 838 13.66 157.32 -52.87
C LEU A 838 13.60 156.87 -51.40
N ASN A 839 13.61 157.74 -50.40
CA ASN A 839 13.37 157.37 -48.99
C ASN A 839 11.90 157.08 -48.77
N THR A 840 10.96 157.89 -49.27
CA THR A 840 9.54 157.54 -49.16
C THR A 840 9.23 156.26 -49.94
N ASN A 841 9.84 156.05 -51.11
CA ASN A 841 9.77 154.77 -51.82
C ASN A 841 10.53 153.63 -51.10
N LEU A 842 11.69 153.86 -50.46
CA LEU A 842 12.44 152.85 -49.70
C LEU A 842 11.82 152.57 -48.33
N GLN A 843 11.02 153.47 -47.78
CA GLN A 843 10.19 153.25 -46.59
C GLN A 843 8.91 152.50 -46.98
N SER A 844 8.31 152.81 -48.14
CA SER A 844 7.27 151.96 -48.73
C SER A 844 7.78 150.54 -49.02
N VAL A 845 8.98 150.43 -49.61
CA VAL A 845 9.62 149.14 -49.92
C VAL A 845 10.16 148.46 -48.66
N ASN A 846 10.64 149.17 -47.64
CA ASN A 846 10.95 148.56 -46.34
C ASN A 846 9.69 148.06 -45.65
N VAL A 847 8.58 148.81 -45.64
CA VAL A 847 7.31 148.31 -45.07
C VAL A 847 6.81 147.10 -45.86
N GLN A 848 7.00 147.05 -47.18
CA GLN A 848 6.70 145.86 -47.99
C GLN A 848 7.67 144.70 -47.74
N LEU A 849 8.96 144.95 -47.55
CA LEU A 849 9.97 143.93 -47.23
C LEU A 849 9.89 143.46 -45.78
N GLU A 850 9.46 144.29 -44.84
CA GLU A 850 9.17 143.94 -43.45
C GLU A 850 7.85 143.15 -43.38
N ALA A 851 6.85 143.48 -44.19
CA ALA A 851 5.64 142.68 -44.34
C ALA A 851 5.92 141.33 -45.04
N GLU A 852 6.74 141.30 -46.10
CA GLU A 852 7.14 140.04 -46.74
C GLU A 852 8.07 139.22 -45.85
N LYS A 853 9.00 139.84 -45.13
CA LYS A 853 9.80 139.17 -44.10
C LYS A 853 8.91 138.62 -42.99
N ALA A 854 7.97 139.39 -42.45
CA ALA A 854 7.05 138.89 -41.43
C ALA A 854 6.17 137.74 -41.95
N ARG A 855 5.79 137.78 -43.24
CA ARG A 855 5.12 136.66 -43.91
C ARG A 855 6.05 135.44 -44.02
N LEU A 856 7.29 135.62 -44.44
CA LEU A 856 8.29 134.56 -44.53
C LEU A 856 8.68 133.98 -43.17
N ASP A 857 8.75 134.80 -42.11
CA ASP A 857 8.96 134.35 -40.73
C ASP A 857 7.75 133.51 -40.25
N VAL A 858 6.52 133.87 -40.62
CA VAL A 858 5.31 133.06 -40.39
C VAL A 858 5.28 131.79 -41.23
N ASP A 859 5.69 131.85 -42.51
CA ASP A 859 5.81 130.68 -43.40
C ASP A 859 6.89 129.72 -42.85
N VAL A 860 8.01 130.22 -42.32
CA VAL A 860 9.06 129.44 -41.64
C VAL A 860 8.55 128.83 -40.32
N VAL A 861 7.82 129.58 -39.50
CA VAL A 861 7.25 129.05 -38.24
C VAL A 861 6.19 127.98 -38.51
N THR A 862 5.34 128.16 -39.53
CA THR A 862 4.33 127.16 -39.91
C THR A 862 4.94 125.94 -40.56
N LEU A 863 5.97 126.08 -41.41
CA LEU A 863 6.75 124.96 -41.93
C LEU A 863 7.50 124.23 -40.81
N SER A 864 8.09 124.94 -39.84
CA SER A 864 8.73 124.33 -38.66
C SER A 864 7.72 123.57 -37.79
N SER A 865 6.50 124.07 -37.66
CA SER A 865 5.38 123.38 -36.99
C SER A 865 4.96 122.12 -37.74
N GLN A 866 4.86 122.17 -39.08
CA GLN A 866 4.57 121.01 -39.92
C GLN A 866 5.69 119.96 -39.84
N ILE A 867 6.97 120.37 -39.89
CA ILE A 867 8.13 119.49 -39.70
C ILE A 867 8.10 118.84 -38.31
N SER A 868 7.80 119.60 -37.25
CA SER A 868 7.65 119.05 -35.89
C SER A 868 6.50 118.03 -35.81
N THR A 869 5.39 118.29 -36.49
CA THR A 869 4.22 117.39 -36.55
C THR A 869 4.54 116.11 -37.32
N LEU A 870 5.19 116.23 -38.48
CA LEU A 870 5.63 115.10 -39.31
C LEU A 870 6.70 114.26 -38.61
N ASN A 871 7.66 114.88 -37.90
CA ASN A 871 8.61 114.15 -37.05
C ASN A 871 7.91 113.40 -35.92
N THR A 872 6.88 114.00 -35.29
CA THR A 872 6.08 113.33 -34.26
C THR A 872 5.33 112.13 -34.82
N GLN A 873 4.76 112.25 -36.03
CA GLN A 873 4.12 111.13 -36.74
C GLN A 873 5.13 110.05 -37.14
N LEU A 874 6.33 110.42 -37.60
CA LEU A 874 7.40 109.49 -37.97
C LEU A 874 7.88 108.70 -36.76
N VAL A 875 8.10 109.36 -35.61
CA VAL A 875 8.44 108.68 -34.34
C VAL A 875 7.30 107.76 -33.89
N ALA A 876 6.04 108.19 -33.98
CA ALA A 876 4.89 107.34 -33.64
C ALA A 876 4.79 106.09 -34.55
N LEU A 877 5.03 106.24 -35.86
CA LEU A 877 5.09 105.13 -36.81
C LEU A 877 6.30 104.23 -36.57
N GLN A 878 7.45 104.77 -36.17
CA GLN A 878 8.64 104.00 -35.81
C GLN A 878 8.40 103.16 -34.54
N VAL A 879 7.74 103.73 -33.52
CA VAL A 879 7.31 102.99 -32.33
C VAL A 879 6.29 101.91 -32.70
N ALA A 880 5.26 102.23 -33.50
CA ALA A 880 4.28 101.25 -33.96
C ALA A 880 4.91 100.10 -34.76
N ASN A 881 5.85 100.38 -35.66
CA ASN A 881 6.60 99.35 -36.38
C ASN A 881 7.48 98.50 -35.46
N SER A 882 8.08 99.09 -34.42
CA SER A 882 8.86 98.33 -33.42
C SER A 882 7.98 97.41 -32.57
N GLN A 883 6.76 97.85 -32.23
CA GLN A 883 5.77 97.02 -31.53
C GLN A 883 5.30 95.87 -32.43
N LEU A 884 4.91 96.15 -33.67
CA LEU A 884 4.50 95.12 -34.64
C LEU A 884 5.61 94.11 -34.94
N ALA A 885 6.88 94.51 -34.89
CA ALA A 885 8.02 93.59 -34.97
C ALA A 885 8.13 92.69 -33.73
N SER A 886 8.01 93.26 -32.52
CA SER A 886 7.94 92.50 -31.27
C SER A 886 6.79 91.49 -31.28
N ASP A 887 5.58 91.93 -31.67
CA ASP A 887 4.38 91.11 -31.66
C ASP A 887 4.47 89.97 -32.68
N LYS A 888 5.04 90.24 -33.87
CA LYS A 888 5.38 89.22 -34.87
C LYS A 888 6.36 88.19 -34.31
N ASP A 889 7.42 88.61 -33.63
CA ASP A 889 8.43 87.69 -33.07
C ASP A 889 7.88 86.88 -31.88
N GLN A 890 6.91 87.42 -31.13
CA GLN A 890 6.16 86.67 -30.12
C GLN A 890 5.22 85.64 -30.75
N LEU A 891 4.47 86.01 -31.79
CA LEU A 891 3.59 85.10 -32.53
C LEU A 891 4.36 83.99 -33.25
N LEU A 892 5.57 84.27 -33.75
CA LEU A 892 6.46 83.25 -34.31
C LEU A 892 6.89 82.24 -33.23
N LYS A 893 7.32 82.70 -32.04
CA LYS A 893 7.67 81.82 -30.92
C LYS A 893 6.49 80.97 -30.43
N GLN A 894 5.28 81.54 -30.38
CA GLN A 894 4.06 80.80 -30.07
C GLN A 894 3.76 79.74 -31.15
N SER A 895 3.90 80.08 -32.43
CA SER A 895 3.74 79.14 -33.55
C SER A 895 4.75 78.00 -33.49
N GLU A 896 6.01 78.28 -33.13
CA GLU A 896 7.05 77.27 -32.93
C GLU A 896 6.78 76.37 -31.71
N SER A 897 6.29 76.92 -30.59
CA SER A 897 5.85 76.13 -29.42
C SER A 897 4.73 75.16 -29.79
N ILE A 898 3.64 75.68 -30.38
CA ILE A 898 2.49 74.89 -30.82
C ILE A 898 2.92 73.82 -31.85
N LYS A 899 3.86 74.15 -32.75
CA LYS A 899 4.43 73.21 -33.72
C LYS A 899 5.28 72.13 -33.06
N GLN A 900 5.94 72.41 -31.94
CA GLN A 900 6.67 71.40 -31.18
C GLN A 900 5.74 70.53 -30.32
N GLU A 901 4.73 71.12 -29.67
CA GLU A 901 3.67 70.39 -28.96
C GLU A 901 2.94 69.41 -29.89
N ASN A 902 2.60 69.84 -31.12
CA ASN A 902 1.99 68.95 -32.12
C ASN A 902 2.91 67.79 -32.54
N LYS A 903 4.22 67.98 -32.62
CA LYS A 903 5.17 66.86 -32.87
C LYS A 903 5.21 65.89 -31.70
N ASN A 904 5.19 66.40 -30.47
CA ASN A 904 5.20 65.56 -29.26
C ASN A 904 3.92 64.69 -29.26
N VAL A 905 2.74 65.29 -29.44
CA VAL A 905 1.46 64.57 -29.53
C VAL A 905 1.44 63.56 -30.70
N GLN A 906 2.05 63.88 -31.85
CA GLN A 906 2.19 62.90 -32.94
C GLN A 906 3.09 61.71 -32.55
N HIS A 907 4.15 61.95 -31.78
CA HIS A 907 5.01 60.88 -31.26
C HIS A 907 4.29 60.03 -30.22
N ASP A 908 3.55 60.66 -29.29
CA ASP A 908 2.73 59.98 -28.28
C ASP A 908 1.64 59.12 -28.94
N LEU A 909 0.99 59.60 -30.00
CA LEU A 909 0.02 58.83 -30.79
C LEU A 909 0.66 57.65 -31.52
N MET A 910 1.89 57.78 -32.03
CA MET A 910 2.63 56.66 -32.63
C MET A 910 3.04 55.62 -31.57
N ALA A 911 3.49 56.06 -30.39
CA ALA A 911 3.82 55.18 -29.27
C ALA A 911 2.59 54.42 -28.76
N LEU A 912 1.47 55.13 -28.54
CA LEU A 912 0.21 54.53 -28.09
C LEU A 912 -0.37 53.55 -29.11
N ARG A 913 -0.25 53.85 -30.41
CA ARG A 913 -0.62 52.91 -31.47
C ARG A 913 0.28 51.68 -31.49
N THR A 914 1.58 51.86 -31.36
CA THR A 914 2.53 50.73 -31.30
C THR A 914 2.22 49.82 -30.12
N LEU A 915 1.89 50.39 -28.95
CA LEU A 915 1.47 49.66 -27.77
C LEU A 915 0.13 48.95 -27.96
N HIS A 916 -0.86 49.60 -28.61
CA HIS A 916 -2.14 48.97 -28.94
C HIS A 916 -1.96 47.78 -29.88
N ASP A 917 -1.13 47.92 -30.92
CA ASP A 917 -0.89 46.88 -31.91
C ASP A 917 -0.10 45.71 -31.29
N GLN A 918 0.87 45.98 -30.40
CA GLN A 918 1.53 44.97 -29.54
C GLN A 918 0.53 44.24 -28.64
N LEU A 919 -0.25 44.96 -27.85
CA LEU A 919 -1.22 44.38 -26.92
C LEU A 919 -2.28 43.53 -27.65
N SER A 920 -2.67 43.94 -28.87
CA SER A 920 -3.54 43.16 -29.76
C SER A 920 -2.89 41.83 -30.14
N THR A 921 -1.62 41.82 -30.55
CA THR A 921 -0.91 40.57 -30.86
C THR A 921 -0.70 39.67 -29.64
N GLU A 922 -0.51 40.24 -28.44
CA GLU A 922 -0.46 39.46 -27.19
C GLU A 922 -1.82 38.83 -26.86
N TYR A 923 -2.93 39.57 -27.05
CA TYR A 923 -4.28 39.02 -26.89
C TYR A 923 -4.61 37.92 -27.91
N GLU A 924 -4.18 38.05 -29.17
CA GLU A 924 -4.36 37.02 -30.20
C GLU A 924 -3.52 35.77 -29.91
N SER A 925 -2.27 35.92 -29.46
CA SER A 925 -1.42 34.80 -29.01
C SER A 925 -2.06 34.08 -27.81
N LEU A 926 -2.46 34.82 -26.77
CA LEU A 926 -3.08 34.26 -25.58
C LEU A 926 -4.42 33.58 -25.86
N ALA A 927 -5.16 34.03 -26.89
CA ALA A 927 -6.36 33.36 -27.37
C ALA A 927 -6.04 32.04 -28.09
N ALA A 928 -4.96 31.99 -28.90
CA ALA A 928 -4.49 30.75 -29.52
C ALA A 928 -3.99 29.74 -28.48
N ASP A 929 -3.15 30.18 -27.53
CA ASP A 929 -2.64 29.36 -26.43
C ASP A 929 -3.78 28.77 -25.59
N LYS A 930 -4.84 29.55 -25.35
CA LYS A 930 -6.05 29.11 -24.63
C LYS A 930 -6.82 28.01 -25.37
N GLU A 931 -6.95 28.07 -26.71
CA GLU A 931 -7.57 26.98 -27.47
C GLU A 931 -6.65 25.75 -27.58
N GLN A 932 -5.32 25.93 -27.67
CA GLN A 932 -4.36 24.83 -27.59
C GLN A 932 -4.42 24.13 -26.23
N LEU A 933 -4.47 24.88 -25.12
CA LEU A 933 -4.63 24.33 -23.78
C LEU A 933 -5.96 23.59 -23.59
N LYS A 934 -7.05 24.05 -24.22
CA LYS A 934 -8.33 23.31 -24.25
C LYS A 934 -8.23 21.99 -25.00
N LEU A 935 -7.50 21.94 -26.13
CA LEU A 935 -7.26 20.70 -26.86
C LEU A 935 -6.44 19.72 -26.02
N MET A 936 -5.31 20.17 -25.45
CA MET A 936 -4.52 19.35 -24.54
C MET A 936 -5.33 18.86 -23.33
N GLN A 937 -6.17 19.72 -22.72
CA GLN A 937 -7.06 19.32 -21.62
C GLN A 937 -8.17 18.33 -22.05
N ARG A 938 -8.61 18.37 -23.31
CA ARG A 938 -9.54 17.38 -23.88
C ARG A 938 -8.83 16.04 -24.09
N ASP A 939 -7.62 16.06 -24.61
CA ASP A 939 -6.89 14.86 -24.97
C ASP A 939 -6.39 14.13 -23.73
N SER A 940 -5.82 14.83 -22.74
CA SER A 940 -5.52 14.24 -21.42
C SER A 940 -6.76 13.72 -20.68
N ARG A 941 -7.97 14.27 -20.94
CA ARG A 941 -9.23 13.70 -20.41
C ARG A 941 -9.65 12.42 -21.12
N ASN A 942 -9.30 12.25 -22.40
CA ASN A 942 -9.57 11.02 -23.16
C ASN A 942 -8.56 9.93 -22.78
N GLU A 943 -7.27 10.25 -22.76
CA GLU A 943 -6.19 9.37 -22.28
C GLU A 943 -6.47 8.89 -20.85
N ALA A 944 -6.84 9.80 -19.92
CA ALA A 944 -7.24 9.40 -18.58
C ALA A 944 -8.55 8.59 -18.53
N ARG A 945 -9.42 8.62 -19.56
CA ARG A 945 -10.58 7.72 -19.67
C ARG A 945 -10.12 6.33 -20.13
N GLU A 946 -9.30 6.27 -21.17
CA GLU A 946 -8.73 5.04 -21.74
C GLU A 946 -7.88 4.29 -20.71
N LEU A 947 -7.03 5.00 -19.95
CA LEU A 947 -6.27 4.43 -18.83
C LEU A 947 -7.18 3.88 -17.72
N ARG A 948 -8.29 4.54 -17.39
CA ARG A 948 -9.27 4.01 -16.41
C ARG A 948 -9.99 2.76 -16.93
N GLU A 949 -10.30 2.70 -18.22
CA GLU A 949 -10.85 1.50 -18.87
C GLU A 949 -9.81 0.36 -18.88
N HIS A 950 -8.53 0.67 -19.15
CA HIS A 950 -7.45 -0.30 -19.11
C HIS A 950 -7.20 -0.84 -17.69
N ILE A 951 -7.22 0.02 -16.67
CA ILE A 951 -7.15 -0.38 -15.26
C ILE A 951 -8.33 -1.30 -14.92
N SER A 952 -9.57 -0.94 -15.27
CA SER A 952 -10.75 -1.78 -15.00
C SER A 952 -10.66 -3.15 -15.70
N ASN A 953 -10.13 -3.20 -16.93
CA ASN A 953 -9.88 -4.46 -17.63
C ASN A 953 -8.79 -5.31 -16.93
N LEU A 954 -7.75 -4.69 -16.38
CA LEU A 954 -6.72 -5.38 -15.58
C LEU A 954 -7.26 -5.86 -14.22
N GLU A 955 -8.09 -5.06 -13.54
CA GLU A 955 -8.78 -5.45 -12.30
C GLU A 955 -9.69 -6.66 -12.53
N ASN A 956 -10.50 -6.65 -13.61
CA ASN A 956 -11.31 -7.79 -14.02
C ASN A 956 -10.44 -9.03 -14.33
N ARG A 957 -9.28 -8.84 -14.98
CA ARG A 957 -8.34 -9.94 -15.26
C ARG A 957 -7.70 -10.51 -13.99
N ILE A 958 -7.40 -9.68 -13.00
CA ILE A 958 -6.90 -10.09 -11.68
C ILE A 958 -8.01 -10.82 -10.90
N ALA A 959 -9.25 -10.37 -10.97
CA ALA A 959 -10.41 -11.04 -10.37
C ALA A 959 -10.63 -12.45 -10.97
N ASP A 960 -10.43 -12.63 -12.28
CA ASP A 960 -10.44 -13.96 -12.90
C ASP A 960 -9.25 -14.83 -12.49
N LEU A 961 -8.03 -14.30 -12.53
CA LEU A 961 -6.83 -15.08 -12.18
C LEU A 961 -6.83 -15.51 -10.71
N THR A 962 -7.33 -14.68 -9.80
CA THR A 962 -7.51 -15.05 -8.38
C THR A 962 -8.60 -16.11 -8.19
N LYS A 963 -9.68 -16.06 -8.98
CA LYS A 963 -10.76 -17.05 -8.99
C LYS A 963 -10.30 -18.42 -9.51
N ASP A 964 -9.49 -18.44 -10.57
CA ASP A 964 -8.89 -19.68 -11.09
C ASP A 964 -7.78 -20.21 -10.16
N ASN A 965 -7.01 -19.34 -9.50
CA ASN A 965 -6.05 -19.75 -8.46
C ASN A 965 -6.76 -20.37 -7.23
N ALA A 966 -7.91 -19.82 -6.82
CA ALA A 966 -8.76 -20.45 -5.79
C ALA A 966 -9.29 -21.83 -6.20
N LYS A 967 -9.66 -22.01 -7.48
CA LYS A 967 -10.02 -23.34 -8.03
C LYS A 967 -8.85 -24.30 -8.03
N LEU A 968 -7.65 -23.87 -8.43
CA LEU A 968 -6.43 -24.68 -8.38
C LEU A 968 -6.09 -25.12 -6.95
N LYS A 969 -6.26 -24.24 -5.96
CA LYS A 969 -6.12 -24.61 -4.53
C LYS A 969 -7.19 -25.58 -4.04
N SER A 970 -8.42 -25.52 -4.56
CA SER A 970 -9.41 -26.57 -4.32
C SER A 970 -8.89 -27.91 -4.84
N TYR A 971 -8.47 -27.97 -6.11
CA TYR A 971 -7.96 -29.20 -6.71
C TYR A 971 -6.68 -29.72 -6.03
N GLU A 972 -5.83 -28.85 -5.50
CA GLU A 972 -4.66 -29.23 -4.68
C GLU A 972 -5.08 -29.86 -3.34
N ASN A 973 -6.08 -29.29 -2.67
CA ASN A 973 -6.68 -29.87 -1.47
C ASN A 973 -7.37 -31.21 -1.78
N ASP A 974 -8.17 -31.29 -2.85
CA ASP A 974 -8.85 -32.51 -3.30
C ASP A 974 -7.85 -33.62 -3.63
N LEU A 975 -6.75 -33.29 -4.34
CA LEU A 975 -5.65 -34.21 -4.63
C LEU A 975 -4.92 -34.65 -3.35
N THR A 976 -4.80 -33.76 -2.36
CA THR A 976 -4.19 -34.07 -1.06
C THR A 976 -5.08 -35.00 -0.24
N ILE A 977 -6.39 -34.75 -0.19
CA ILE A 977 -7.38 -35.64 0.41
C ILE A 977 -7.28 -37.03 -0.24
N LEU A 978 -7.36 -37.09 -1.58
CA LEU A 978 -7.29 -38.35 -2.35
C LEU A 978 -5.95 -39.09 -2.13
N ARG A 979 -4.84 -38.38 -1.96
CA ARG A 979 -3.55 -38.97 -1.54
C ARG A 979 -3.60 -39.55 -0.12
N THR A 980 -4.24 -38.89 0.84
CA THR A 980 -4.42 -39.45 2.19
C THR A 980 -5.37 -40.65 2.19
N GLU A 981 -6.42 -40.65 1.37
CA GLU A 981 -7.33 -41.77 1.20
C GLU A 981 -6.64 -42.96 0.54
N HIS A 982 -5.83 -42.73 -0.51
CA HIS A 982 -5.00 -43.77 -1.10
C HIS A 982 -3.98 -44.33 -0.09
N SER A 983 -3.39 -43.48 0.77
CA SER A 983 -2.49 -43.95 1.83
C SER A 983 -3.23 -44.81 2.86
N LYS A 984 -4.38 -44.34 3.38
CA LYS A 984 -5.25 -45.10 4.29
C LYS A 984 -5.63 -46.44 3.69
N LEU A 985 -6.13 -46.46 2.45
CA LEU A 985 -6.51 -47.69 1.75
C LEU A 985 -5.31 -48.62 1.52
N THR A 986 -4.11 -48.08 1.28
CA THR A 986 -2.87 -48.88 1.20
C THR A 986 -2.52 -49.53 2.55
N ASP A 987 -2.70 -48.80 3.65
CA ASP A 987 -2.50 -49.31 5.00
C ASP A 987 -3.61 -50.28 5.42
N ASP A 988 -4.86 -50.08 5.00
CA ASP A 988 -5.96 -51.02 5.17
C ASP A 988 -5.72 -52.32 4.37
N PHE A 989 -5.15 -52.24 3.16
CA PHE A 989 -4.69 -53.42 2.44
C PHE A 989 -3.54 -54.13 3.19
N ARG A 990 -2.56 -53.40 3.73
CA ARG A 990 -1.48 -53.98 4.58
C ARG A 990 -2.06 -54.65 5.83
N ASN A 991 -3.04 -54.04 6.47
CA ASN A 991 -3.77 -54.57 7.63
C ASN A 991 -4.58 -55.81 7.25
N LEU A 992 -5.27 -55.81 6.10
CA LEU A 992 -5.98 -56.98 5.59
C LEU A 992 -5.02 -58.14 5.28
N PHE A 993 -3.81 -57.87 4.77
CA PHE A 993 -2.76 -58.87 4.61
C PHE A 993 -2.22 -59.38 5.96
N ARG A 994 -2.09 -58.52 6.99
CA ARG A 994 -1.79 -58.93 8.38
C ARG A 994 -2.89 -59.82 8.94
N PHE A 995 -4.15 -59.38 8.95
CA PHE A 995 -5.29 -60.16 9.43
C PHE A 995 -5.47 -61.48 8.68
N LYS A 996 -5.18 -61.53 7.37
CA LYS A 996 -5.16 -62.78 6.59
C LYS A 996 -4.07 -63.75 7.06
N ASN A 997 -2.88 -63.25 7.38
CA ASN A 997 -1.79 -64.05 7.93
C ASN A 997 -2.04 -64.47 9.39
N GLU A 998 -2.62 -63.59 10.20
CA GLU A 998 -3.02 -63.87 11.59
C GLU A 998 -4.17 -64.89 11.62
N TYR A 999 -5.18 -64.76 10.75
CA TYR A 999 -6.22 -65.78 10.55
C TYR A 999 -5.62 -67.13 10.11
N LYS A 1000 -4.65 -67.14 9.18
CA LYS A 1000 -3.95 -68.37 8.78
C LYS A 1000 -3.19 -69.00 9.95
N ASN A 1001 -2.49 -68.19 10.75
CA ASN A 1001 -1.77 -68.62 11.96
C ASN A 1001 -2.74 -69.18 13.01
N ILE A 1002 -3.85 -68.50 13.31
CA ILE A 1002 -4.91 -68.97 14.20
C ILE A 1002 -5.56 -70.26 13.66
N GLN A 1003 -5.75 -70.38 12.34
CA GLN A 1003 -6.25 -71.61 11.71
C GLN A 1003 -5.24 -72.76 11.82
N GLU A 1004 -3.94 -72.49 11.77
CA GLU A 1004 -2.86 -73.47 11.99
C GLU A 1004 -2.74 -73.85 13.47
N GLN A 1005 -2.82 -72.91 14.40
CA GLN A 1005 -2.94 -73.17 15.85
C GLN A 1005 -4.20 -73.99 16.16
N TYR A 1006 -5.35 -73.70 15.56
CA TYR A 1006 -6.56 -74.50 15.70
C TYR A 1006 -6.37 -75.92 15.15
N LYS A 1007 -5.69 -76.09 14.00
CA LYS A 1007 -5.31 -77.42 13.48
C LYS A 1007 -4.39 -78.19 14.42
N MET A 1008 -3.52 -77.52 15.19
CA MET A 1008 -2.63 -78.13 16.19
C MET A 1008 -3.34 -78.44 17.52
N ILE A 1009 -4.21 -77.55 18.01
CA ILE A 1009 -4.95 -77.73 19.26
C ILE A 1009 -6.08 -78.76 19.09
N ARG A 1010 -6.68 -78.90 17.89
CA ARG A 1010 -7.75 -79.88 17.62
C ARG A 1010 -7.38 -81.34 17.94
N PRO A 1011 -6.24 -81.92 17.50
CA PRO A 1011 -5.84 -83.26 17.90
C PRO A 1011 -5.51 -83.37 19.40
N GLU A 1012 -4.98 -82.33 20.04
CA GLU A 1012 -4.77 -82.33 21.50
C GLU A 1012 -6.09 -82.29 22.27
N ASN A 1013 -7.05 -81.47 21.86
CA ASN A 1013 -8.40 -81.44 22.42
C ASN A 1013 -9.11 -82.80 22.23
N ASN A 1014 -8.91 -83.46 21.10
CA ASN A 1014 -9.40 -84.83 20.86
C ASN A 1014 -8.68 -85.88 21.74
N LYS A 1015 -7.38 -85.72 22.00
CA LYS A 1015 -6.60 -86.58 22.92
C LYS A 1015 -7.07 -86.40 24.37
N LEU A 1016 -7.23 -85.16 24.83
CA LEU A 1016 -7.79 -84.82 26.14
C LEU A 1016 -9.23 -85.34 26.28
N LYS A 1017 -10.08 -85.22 25.26
CA LYS A 1017 -11.43 -85.82 25.26
C LYS A 1017 -11.39 -87.35 25.38
N LYS A 1018 -10.45 -88.02 24.71
CA LYS A 1018 -10.24 -89.47 24.91
C LYS A 1018 -9.78 -89.80 26.33
N GLN A 1019 -8.87 -89.01 26.91
CA GLN A 1019 -8.44 -89.19 28.30
C GLN A 1019 -9.57 -88.93 29.30
N ILE A 1020 -10.42 -87.92 29.08
CA ILE A 1020 -11.62 -87.66 29.88
C ILE A 1020 -12.61 -88.82 29.76
N ALA A 1021 -12.84 -89.35 28.55
CA ALA A 1021 -13.71 -90.50 28.34
C ALA A 1021 -13.17 -91.77 29.03
N GLU A 1022 -11.85 -92.00 29.01
CA GLU A 1022 -11.22 -93.13 29.70
C GLU A 1022 -11.31 -92.95 31.23
N LEU A 1023 -11.01 -91.75 31.76
CA LEU A 1023 -11.15 -91.43 33.18
C LEU A 1023 -12.60 -91.51 33.67
N LEU A 1024 -13.59 -91.16 32.84
CA LEU A 1024 -15.00 -91.39 33.13
C LEU A 1024 -15.33 -92.89 33.14
N ARG A 1025 -14.81 -93.68 32.19
CA ARG A 1025 -14.98 -95.13 32.17
C ARG A 1025 -14.31 -95.83 33.36
N GLU A 1026 -13.16 -95.33 33.81
CA GLU A 1026 -12.50 -95.75 35.04
C GLU A 1026 -13.32 -95.36 36.27
N LEU A 1027 -13.84 -94.13 36.33
CA LEU A 1027 -14.70 -93.65 37.41
C LEU A 1027 -16.00 -94.46 37.49
N ASP A 1028 -16.65 -94.77 36.38
CA ASP A 1028 -17.82 -95.64 36.32
C ASP A 1028 -17.48 -97.07 36.75
N SER A 1029 -16.34 -97.61 36.33
CA SER A 1029 -15.84 -98.91 36.83
C SER A 1029 -15.54 -98.90 38.32
N LYS A 1030 -15.10 -97.77 38.90
CA LYS A 1030 -14.95 -97.60 40.35
C LYS A 1030 -16.30 -97.44 41.05
N ASN A 1031 -17.24 -96.71 40.47
CA ASN A 1031 -18.60 -96.56 40.98
C ASN A 1031 -19.34 -97.91 41.00
N ASP A 1032 -19.20 -98.74 39.96
CA ASP A 1032 -19.78 -100.08 39.92
C ASP A 1032 -19.09 -101.04 40.90
N HIS A 1033 -17.77 -100.90 41.11
CA HIS A 1033 -17.09 -101.62 42.18
C HIS A 1033 -17.55 -101.16 43.58
N ILE A 1034 -17.81 -99.86 43.77
CA ILE A 1034 -18.42 -99.32 45.01
C ILE A 1034 -19.83 -99.87 45.20
N LYS A 1035 -20.72 -99.83 44.18
CA LYS A 1035 -22.06 -100.44 44.24
C LYS A 1035 -22.00 -101.93 44.56
N THR A 1036 -21.00 -102.64 44.01
CA THR A 1036 -20.77 -104.07 44.32
C THR A 1036 -20.42 -104.23 45.80
N MET A 1037 -19.44 -103.48 46.30
CA MET A 1037 -19.04 -103.47 47.72
C MET A 1037 -20.17 -103.02 48.66
N GLU A 1038 -21.04 -102.09 48.24
CA GLU A 1038 -22.24 -101.67 48.96
C GLU A 1038 -23.31 -102.78 48.97
N SER A 1039 -23.47 -103.51 47.86
CA SER A 1039 -24.38 -104.67 47.79
C SER A 1039 -23.88 -105.86 48.61
N ASP A 1040 -22.56 -106.09 48.63
CA ASP A 1040 -21.90 -107.08 49.50
C ASP A 1040 -22.03 -106.66 50.97
N ALA A 1041 -21.80 -105.38 51.30
CA ALA A 1041 -21.98 -104.86 52.65
C ALA A 1041 -23.44 -104.95 53.12
N ALA A 1042 -24.41 -104.69 52.23
CA ALA A 1042 -25.84 -104.88 52.51
C ALA A 1042 -26.20 -106.36 52.67
N TYR A 1043 -25.63 -107.25 51.84
CA TYR A 1043 -25.79 -108.70 51.97
C TYR A 1043 -25.21 -109.22 53.29
N TYR A 1044 -24.01 -108.80 53.68
CA TYR A 1044 -23.41 -109.15 54.98
C TYR A 1044 -24.15 -108.51 56.15
N ALA A 1045 -24.71 -107.30 56.01
CA ALA A 1045 -25.57 -106.69 57.03
C ALA A 1045 -26.87 -107.48 57.20
N GLN A 1046 -27.53 -107.86 56.11
CA GLN A 1046 -28.71 -108.74 56.13
C GLN A 1046 -28.37 -110.12 56.69
N GLN A 1047 -27.21 -110.68 56.34
CA GLN A 1047 -26.73 -111.94 56.91
C GLN A 1047 -26.46 -111.82 58.41
N CYS A 1048 -25.91 -110.69 58.88
CA CYS A 1048 -25.77 -110.40 60.31
C CYS A 1048 -27.12 -110.23 61.01
N GLU A 1049 -28.12 -109.61 60.37
CA GLU A 1049 -29.47 -109.48 60.93
C GLU A 1049 -30.17 -110.86 60.99
N VAL A 1050 -30.06 -111.67 59.94
CA VAL A 1050 -30.56 -113.07 59.95
C VAL A 1050 -29.80 -113.91 60.98
N LEU A 1051 -28.50 -113.71 61.18
CA LEU A 1051 -27.74 -114.35 62.26
C LEU A 1051 -28.17 -113.86 63.64
N LEU A 1052 -28.56 -112.60 63.82
CA LEU A 1052 -29.14 -112.10 65.06
C LEU A 1052 -30.55 -112.68 65.31
N GLN A 1053 -31.40 -112.74 64.29
CA GLN A 1053 -32.74 -113.33 64.37
C GLN A 1053 -32.70 -114.85 64.60
N THR A 1054 -31.78 -115.57 63.97
CA THR A 1054 -31.57 -117.01 64.18
C THR A 1054 -30.87 -117.30 65.50
N ASN A 1055 -29.94 -116.46 65.97
CA ASN A 1055 -29.39 -116.59 67.33
C ASN A 1055 -30.45 -116.30 68.40
N ALA A 1056 -31.34 -115.33 68.17
CA ALA A 1056 -32.51 -115.08 69.03
C ALA A 1056 -33.49 -116.27 69.02
N HIS A 1057 -33.74 -116.89 67.87
CA HIS A 1057 -34.47 -118.17 67.78
C HIS A 1057 -33.74 -119.29 68.51
N LEU A 1058 -32.43 -119.45 68.34
CA LEU A 1058 -31.64 -120.46 69.04
C LEU A 1058 -31.62 -120.25 70.56
N ASP A 1059 -31.72 -119.02 71.06
CA ASP A 1059 -31.89 -118.73 72.50
C ASP A 1059 -33.35 -118.89 72.98
N ILE A 1060 -34.33 -119.02 72.08
CA ILE A 1060 -35.71 -119.45 72.37
C ILE A 1060 -35.78 -120.99 72.34
N ASP A 1061 -35.26 -121.61 71.28
CA ASP A 1061 -35.15 -123.07 71.11
C ASP A 1061 -34.25 -123.69 72.18
N ARG A 1062 -33.24 -122.97 72.68
CA ARG A 1062 -32.47 -123.40 73.86
C ARG A 1062 -33.28 -123.34 75.14
N LYS A 1063 -34.24 -122.41 75.29
CA LYS A 1063 -35.15 -122.42 76.44
C LYS A 1063 -36.14 -123.58 76.32
N THR A 1064 -36.83 -123.71 75.19
CA THR A 1064 -37.77 -124.82 74.98
C THR A 1064 -37.08 -126.18 74.95
N LEU A 1065 -35.81 -126.29 74.52
CA LEU A 1065 -35.00 -127.50 74.66
C LEU A 1065 -34.58 -127.75 76.11
N MET A 1066 -34.28 -126.72 76.91
CA MET A 1066 -34.06 -126.92 78.36
C MET A 1066 -35.35 -127.36 79.07
N ASP A 1067 -36.50 -126.85 78.67
CA ASP A 1067 -37.81 -127.30 79.14
C ASP A 1067 -38.11 -128.74 78.68
N ASN A 1068 -37.83 -129.07 77.41
CA ASN A 1068 -38.01 -130.41 76.85
C ASN A 1068 -36.99 -131.43 77.39
N VAL A 1069 -35.75 -131.05 77.70
CA VAL A 1069 -34.78 -131.90 78.40
C VAL A 1069 -35.21 -132.11 79.85
N SER A 1070 -35.84 -131.11 80.48
CA SER A 1070 -36.47 -131.29 81.80
C SER A 1070 -37.64 -132.27 81.74
N GLN A 1071 -38.38 -132.34 80.62
CA GLN A 1071 -39.41 -133.37 80.38
C GLN A 1071 -38.81 -134.74 80.00
N LEU A 1072 -37.74 -134.76 79.19
CA LEU A 1072 -37.10 -135.99 78.72
C LEU A 1072 -36.32 -136.69 79.84
N LEU A 1073 -35.80 -135.93 80.82
CA LEU A 1073 -35.25 -136.49 82.07
C LEU A 1073 -36.34 -137.23 82.88
N THR A 1074 -37.60 -136.78 82.80
CA THR A 1074 -38.75 -137.53 83.35
C THR A 1074 -38.97 -138.83 82.57
N GLN A 1075 -38.96 -138.79 81.23
CA GLN A 1075 -39.17 -139.98 80.38
C GLN A 1075 -38.01 -140.99 80.40
N TYR A 1076 -36.76 -140.55 80.60
CA TYR A 1076 -35.61 -141.46 80.70
C TYR A 1076 -35.65 -142.31 81.98
N HIS A 1077 -36.30 -141.81 83.04
CA HIS A 1077 -36.61 -142.62 84.23
C HIS A 1077 -37.66 -143.70 83.95
N GLU A 1078 -38.50 -143.53 82.92
CA GLU A 1078 -39.49 -144.53 82.51
C GLU A 1078 -38.84 -145.59 81.59
N LEU A 1079 -38.10 -145.16 80.55
CA LEU A 1079 -37.64 -146.04 79.47
C LEU A 1079 -36.42 -146.91 79.82
N LEU A 1080 -35.57 -146.51 80.77
CA LEU A 1080 -34.44 -147.34 81.23
C LEU A 1080 -34.90 -148.74 81.71
N SER A 1081 -36.15 -148.83 82.17
CA SER A 1081 -36.82 -150.07 82.58
C SER A 1081 -36.93 -151.12 81.47
N HIS A 1082 -37.12 -150.72 80.20
CA HIS A 1082 -37.35 -151.65 79.07
C HIS A 1082 -36.04 -152.16 78.43
N SER A 1083 -35.01 -151.32 78.29
CA SER A 1083 -33.81 -151.71 77.52
C SER A 1083 -32.97 -152.85 78.14
N LEU A 1084 -33.30 -153.29 79.36
CA LEU A 1084 -32.71 -154.46 80.01
C LEU A 1084 -33.28 -155.79 79.49
N GLU A 1085 -34.42 -155.77 78.78
CA GLU A 1085 -35.16 -156.96 78.34
C GLU A 1085 -34.57 -157.56 77.05
N ASP A 1086 -34.38 -156.76 75.99
CA ASP A 1086 -33.92 -157.23 74.66
C ASP A 1086 -32.50 -157.81 74.64
N LYS A 1087 -31.61 -157.33 75.52
CA LYS A 1087 -30.16 -157.65 75.46
C LYS A 1087 -29.85 -159.12 75.75
N GLN A 1088 -30.85 -159.87 76.20
CA GLN A 1088 -30.81 -161.32 76.38
C GLN A 1088 -30.65 -162.08 75.05
N HIS A 1089 -31.36 -161.66 73.99
CA HIS A 1089 -31.54 -162.45 72.76
C HIS A 1089 -30.29 -162.56 71.87
N PHE A 1090 -29.53 -161.48 71.68
CA PHE A 1090 -28.48 -161.47 70.64
C PHE A 1090 -27.26 -162.35 70.91
N ARG A 1091 -27.06 -162.82 72.15
CA ARG A 1091 -25.93 -163.71 72.48
C ARG A 1091 -26.08 -165.13 71.94
N GLU A 1092 -27.25 -165.47 71.40
CA GLU A 1092 -27.61 -166.83 71.01
C GLU A 1092 -27.20 -167.15 69.55
N GLU A 1093 -27.11 -166.15 68.66
CA GLU A 1093 -26.77 -166.35 67.24
C GLU A 1093 -25.26 -166.45 66.94
N GLU A 1094 -24.42 -165.58 67.52
CA GLU A 1094 -23.01 -165.40 67.12
C GLU A 1094 -22.19 -166.70 67.22
N LYS A 1095 -22.56 -167.56 68.18
CA LYS A 1095 -21.94 -168.87 68.43
C LYS A 1095 -22.03 -169.85 67.25
N SER A 1096 -22.95 -169.64 66.30
CA SER A 1096 -23.27 -170.58 65.22
C SER A 1096 -22.28 -170.57 64.04
N TYR A 1097 -21.64 -169.43 63.76
CA TYR A 1097 -20.93 -169.23 62.48
C TYR A 1097 -19.43 -169.57 62.51
N THR A 1098 -18.76 -169.47 63.65
CA THR A 1098 -17.29 -169.47 63.75
C THR A 1098 -16.61 -170.83 63.54
N GLU A 1099 -17.31 -171.93 63.77
CA GLU A 1099 -16.73 -173.29 63.71
C GLU A 1099 -16.49 -173.78 62.26
N ARG A 1100 -17.30 -173.33 61.28
CA ARG A 1100 -17.25 -173.86 59.91
C ARG A 1100 -16.01 -173.44 59.10
N LEU A 1101 -15.41 -172.29 59.42
CA LEU A 1101 -14.41 -171.66 58.56
C LEU A 1101 -12.98 -172.22 58.75
N HIS A 1102 -12.66 -172.74 59.92
CA HIS A 1102 -11.29 -173.11 60.31
C HIS A 1102 -10.71 -174.38 59.65
N ASN A 1103 -11.53 -175.26 59.07
CA ASN A 1103 -11.07 -176.56 58.57
C ASN A 1103 -10.39 -176.52 57.20
N LEU A 1104 -10.76 -175.60 56.31
CA LEU A 1104 -10.35 -175.65 54.89
C LEU A 1104 -8.92 -175.16 54.64
N SER A 1105 -8.47 -174.11 55.32
CA SER A 1105 -7.18 -173.46 55.03
C SER A 1105 -5.95 -174.31 55.36
N ARG A 1106 -6.10 -175.42 56.11
CA ARG A 1106 -4.99 -176.11 56.77
C ARG A 1106 -4.26 -177.16 55.93
N GLN A 1107 -4.76 -177.50 54.74
CA GLN A 1107 -4.26 -178.63 53.93
C GLN A 1107 -3.46 -178.23 52.68
N LYS A 1108 -3.72 -177.07 52.04
CA LYS A 1108 -3.18 -176.76 50.71
C LYS A 1108 -1.68 -176.44 50.68
N GLU A 1109 -1.24 -175.52 51.52
CA GLU A 1109 0.06 -174.82 51.36
C GLU A 1109 1.32 -175.68 51.67
N LYS A 1110 1.16 -176.86 52.29
CA LYS A 1110 2.29 -177.64 52.83
C LYS A 1110 3.06 -178.49 51.81
N LEU A 1111 2.57 -178.63 50.58
CA LEU A 1111 3.02 -179.70 49.66
C LEU A 1111 3.86 -179.26 48.46
N GLU A 1112 3.70 -178.03 47.95
CA GLU A 1112 4.17 -177.70 46.60
C GLU A 1112 5.68 -177.36 46.55
N GLU A 1113 6.08 -176.10 46.73
CA GLU A 1113 7.41 -175.64 46.23
C GLU A 1113 8.61 -175.88 47.17
N LYS A 1114 8.51 -176.83 48.11
CA LYS A 1114 9.52 -177.04 49.17
C LYS A 1114 10.82 -177.73 48.71
N ILE A 1115 10.95 -178.06 47.42
CA ILE A 1115 12.04 -178.91 46.90
C ILE A 1115 12.79 -178.30 45.70
N MET A 1116 12.15 -177.50 44.82
CA MET A 1116 12.83 -176.98 43.63
C MET A 1116 13.65 -175.71 43.89
N GLU A 1117 14.96 -175.88 43.70
CA GLU A 1117 15.96 -174.85 43.37
C GLU A 1117 16.13 -173.74 44.44
N HIS A 1118 16.85 -174.13 45.47
CA HIS A 1118 17.06 -173.43 46.75
C HIS A 1118 18.08 -172.25 46.67
N TYR A 1119 17.69 -171.13 46.03
CA TYR A 1119 18.45 -169.86 45.96
C TYR A 1119 17.47 -168.55 45.88
N LYS A 1120 16.88 -167.88 46.98
CA LYS A 1120 15.64 -166.87 47.10
C LYS A 1120 15.48 -165.75 48.33
N LYS A 1121 14.48 -164.74 48.48
CA LYS A 1121 14.36 -163.53 49.52
C LYS A 1121 12.94 -162.70 49.88
N PRO A 1122 12.68 -161.81 50.97
CA PRO A 1122 11.39 -161.02 51.44
C PRO A 1122 11.40 -159.44 51.91
N GLU A 1123 10.35 -158.73 52.56
CA GLU A 1123 10.21 -157.36 53.39
C GLU A 1123 8.69 -156.78 53.76
N THR A 1124 8.06 -155.69 54.44
CA THR A 1124 8.07 -154.38 55.38
C THR A 1124 6.61 -153.92 56.01
N VAL A 1125 5.99 -152.81 56.67
CA VAL A 1125 5.97 -151.29 57.19
C VAL A 1125 4.95 -150.97 58.45
N LEU A 1126 4.23 -149.88 59.05
CA LEU A 1126 3.75 -148.37 59.10
C LEU A 1126 3.20 -147.86 60.59
N PRO A 1127 2.26 -146.90 61.12
CA PRO A 1127 1.33 -145.65 60.87
C PRO A 1127 1.13 -144.43 62.00
N LYS A 1128 -0.01 -143.60 62.20
CA LYS A 1128 -0.23 -142.29 63.08
C LYS A 1128 -1.68 -141.81 63.75
N LYS A 1129 -1.92 -140.60 64.44
CA LYS A 1129 -3.13 -140.08 65.34
C LYS A 1129 -3.60 -138.49 65.47
N LYS A 1130 -4.56 -137.99 66.40
CA LYS A 1130 -5.26 -136.56 66.54
C LYS A 1130 -5.91 -135.98 67.95
N PRO A 1131 -6.45 -134.67 68.15
CA PRO A 1131 -6.95 -133.92 69.45
C PRO A 1131 -8.38 -133.10 69.61
N PHE A 1132 -8.66 -132.15 70.63
CA PHE A 1132 -10.03 -131.53 71.14
C PHE A 1132 -10.13 -130.10 71.97
N ALA A 1133 -11.31 -129.37 72.23
CA ALA A 1133 -11.60 -128.13 73.17
C ALA A 1133 -13.11 -127.54 73.47
N SER A 1134 -13.45 -126.60 74.47
CA SER A 1134 -14.80 -125.80 74.74
C SER A 1134 -14.97 -124.68 75.93
N SER A 1135 -16.06 -123.79 76.09
CA SER A 1135 -16.62 -122.99 77.36
C SER A 1135 -17.63 -121.68 77.28
N ILE A 1136 -18.19 -121.03 78.41
CA ILE A 1136 -18.77 -119.58 78.70
C ILE A 1136 -20.33 -119.20 79.08
N VAL A 1137 -20.76 -118.06 79.83
CA VAL A 1137 -22.22 -117.61 80.27
C VAL A 1137 -22.57 -116.14 80.93
N ARG A 1138 -23.89 -115.74 81.26
CA ARG A 1138 -24.62 -114.59 82.10
C ARG A 1138 -25.02 -113.14 81.48
N ARG A 1139 -25.91 -112.13 81.90
CA ARG A 1139 -27.03 -111.64 82.90
C ARG A 1139 -27.85 -110.36 82.29
N VAL A 1140 -28.85 -109.45 82.70
CA VAL A 1140 -29.70 -108.78 83.83
C VAL A 1140 -31.13 -108.20 83.28
N LYS A 1141 -32.07 -107.20 83.62
CA LYS A 1141 -32.50 -106.04 84.56
C LYS A 1141 -34.07 -105.57 84.42
N LYS A 1142 -34.63 -104.41 84.97
CA LYS A 1142 -36.11 -103.89 84.98
C LYS A 1142 -36.44 -102.31 85.04
N ALA A 1143 -37.73 -101.82 84.83
CA ALA A 1143 -38.40 -100.43 84.95
C ALA A 1143 -39.93 -100.42 85.47
N GLY A 1144 -40.91 -99.44 85.50
CA GLY A 1144 -41.24 -98.00 85.09
C GLY A 1144 -42.71 -97.45 85.50
N SER A 1145 -43.22 -96.22 85.13
CA SER A 1145 -44.56 -95.52 85.50
C SER A 1145 -45.27 -94.63 84.35
N ASP A 1146 -46.29 -93.69 84.38
CA ASP A 1146 -46.98 -92.70 85.33
C ASP A 1146 -48.41 -92.04 84.90
N PHE A 1147 -48.88 -90.81 85.34
CA PHE A 1147 -50.30 -90.20 85.36
C PHE A 1147 -50.56 -88.71 84.74
N ILE A 1148 -51.65 -87.83 84.72
CA ILE A 1148 -53.11 -87.60 85.16
C ILE A 1148 -54.02 -86.50 84.35
N ASN A 1149 -54.88 -85.57 84.93
CA ASN A 1149 -55.97 -84.69 84.29
C ASN A 1149 -55.58 -83.25 83.77
N LYS A 1150 -56.13 -82.60 82.69
CA LYS A 1150 -56.90 -82.99 81.47
C LYS A 1150 -57.06 -81.83 80.42
N VAL A 1151 -56.61 -82.03 79.15
CA VAL A 1151 -57.31 -81.89 77.81
C VAL A 1151 -58.20 -80.64 77.46
N PRO A 1152 -58.31 -80.07 76.20
CA PRO A 1152 -57.77 -80.44 74.86
C PRO A 1152 -57.14 -79.31 73.94
N THR A 1153 -56.35 -79.70 72.91
CA THR A 1153 -56.10 -79.02 71.57
C THR A 1153 -55.43 -77.61 71.50
N SER A 1154 -54.70 -77.16 70.46
CA SER A 1154 -54.32 -77.71 69.12
C SER A 1154 -53.05 -77.04 68.49
N ARG A 1155 -52.26 -77.82 67.71
CA ARG A 1155 -51.33 -77.46 66.56
C ARG A 1155 -50.22 -76.35 66.64
N ASN A 1156 -48.96 -76.82 66.73
CA ASN A 1156 -47.81 -76.58 65.80
C ASN A 1156 -46.95 -75.26 65.83
N ARG A 1157 -45.66 -75.42 65.39
CA ARG A 1157 -44.56 -74.46 65.05
C ARG A 1157 -43.65 -73.85 66.15
N ARG A 1158 -42.36 -73.64 65.76
CA ARG A 1158 -41.30 -72.72 66.31
C ARG A 1158 -40.69 -73.11 67.69
N SER A 1159 -39.54 -72.59 68.19
CA SER A 1159 -38.29 -71.94 67.67
C SER A 1159 -37.38 -71.55 68.89
N TRP A 1160 -36.25 -70.83 68.70
CA TRP A 1160 -35.44 -70.04 69.70
C TRP A 1160 -34.34 -70.80 70.49
N VAL A 1161 -33.20 -70.21 70.93
CA VAL A 1161 -32.38 -69.02 70.48
C VAL A 1161 -30.92 -69.15 71.03
N ASP A 1162 -29.95 -68.22 70.91
CA ASP A 1162 -29.64 -66.93 71.60
C ASP A 1162 -28.43 -66.23 70.89
N ASP A 1163 -28.00 -64.96 71.06
CA ASP A 1163 -28.60 -63.66 71.49
C ASP A 1163 -27.57 -62.49 71.21
N SER A 1164 -28.01 -61.22 71.36
CA SER A 1164 -27.29 -60.06 71.94
C SER A 1164 -26.66 -58.93 71.08
N ARG A 1165 -27.38 -57.78 71.10
CA ARG A 1165 -26.95 -56.34 71.17
C ARG A 1165 -26.65 -55.59 69.84
N LEU A 1166 -27.41 -54.56 69.39
CA LEU A 1166 -27.83 -53.21 69.92
C LEU A 1166 -26.85 -52.07 69.51
N ASN A 1167 -27.23 -50.82 69.12
CA ASN A 1167 -28.56 -50.15 69.06
C ASN A 1167 -28.69 -48.94 68.06
N GLN A 1168 -29.96 -48.59 67.77
CA GLN A 1168 -30.66 -47.40 67.19
C GLN A 1168 -30.06 -45.97 66.93
N SER A 1169 -30.50 -45.32 65.80
CA SER A 1169 -31.35 -44.07 65.74
C SER A 1169 -30.90 -42.76 64.99
N GLN A 1170 -31.49 -42.54 63.80
CA GLN A 1170 -32.11 -41.30 63.21
C GLN A 1170 -31.39 -39.93 62.92
N PHE A 1171 -31.65 -39.45 61.68
CA PHE A 1171 -32.04 -38.07 61.23
C PHE A 1171 -31.05 -37.03 60.63
N VAL A 1172 -31.01 -36.97 59.28
CA VAL A 1172 -31.18 -35.78 58.37
C VAL A 1172 -30.08 -34.67 58.27
N VAL A 1173 -30.06 -34.02 57.09
CA VAL A 1173 -29.25 -32.87 56.59
C VAL A 1173 -27.85 -33.16 56.01
N GLY A 1174 -27.71 -32.91 54.70
CA GLY A 1174 -26.78 -31.83 54.26
C GLY A 1174 -25.59 -32.15 53.36
N SER A 1175 -25.59 -31.51 52.18
CA SER A 1175 -24.47 -30.84 51.49
C SER A 1175 -23.09 -31.49 51.29
N GLU A 1176 -22.81 -31.69 49.99
CA GLU A 1176 -21.68 -31.09 49.23
C GLU A 1176 -20.29 -31.75 49.11
N SER A 1177 -19.81 -31.68 47.85
CA SER A 1177 -18.42 -31.54 47.39
C SER A 1177 -17.55 -32.78 47.11
N GLY A 1178 -17.46 -33.12 45.81
CA GLY A 1178 -16.17 -33.16 45.09
C GLY A 1178 -15.46 -34.51 44.90
N GLY A 1179 -15.04 -34.79 43.66
CA GLY A 1179 -13.94 -35.74 43.36
C GLY A 1179 -14.21 -36.83 42.32
N ASN A 1180 -14.02 -36.48 41.04
CA ASN A 1180 -13.48 -37.27 39.90
C ASN A 1180 -13.76 -38.78 39.67
N ASP A 1181 -14.03 -39.06 38.39
CA ASP A 1181 -13.54 -40.17 37.53
C ASP A 1181 -13.75 -41.65 37.93
N SER A 1182 -14.63 -42.36 37.20
CA SER A 1182 -14.21 -43.43 36.26
C SER A 1182 -15.36 -44.15 35.52
N ASP A 1183 -15.23 -44.16 34.18
CA ASP A 1183 -15.36 -45.31 33.26
C ASP A 1183 -16.67 -46.13 33.05
N ASN A 1184 -16.88 -46.57 31.79
CA ASN A 1184 -17.79 -47.63 31.27
C ASN A 1184 -19.33 -47.54 31.54
N SER A 1185 -20.25 -48.17 30.80
CA SER A 1185 -20.38 -48.61 29.38
C SER A 1185 -21.66 -49.45 29.24
N ILE A 1186 -22.55 -49.21 28.26
CA ILE A 1186 -23.38 -50.28 27.64
C ILE A 1186 -24.00 -49.88 26.26
N GLU A 1187 -23.93 -50.82 25.31
CA GLU A 1187 -24.82 -51.15 24.16
C GLU A 1187 -25.61 -50.08 23.37
N GLU A 1188 -25.23 -49.89 22.09
CA GLU A 1188 -25.88 -50.40 20.84
C GLU A 1188 -27.42 -50.60 20.72
N PRO A 1189 -28.04 -50.78 19.51
CA PRO A 1189 -27.44 -51.12 18.21
C PRO A 1189 -27.91 -50.40 16.91
N MET A 1190 -27.09 -50.57 15.85
CA MET A 1190 -27.43 -50.75 14.42
C MET A 1190 -28.08 -49.64 13.56
N SER A 1191 -27.45 -49.40 12.39
CA SER A 1191 -28.11 -48.95 11.15
C SER A 1191 -27.30 -49.37 9.90
N ILE A 1192 -27.96 -50.08 8.98
CA ILE A 1192 -27.55 -50.56 7.64
C ILE A 1192 -28.84 -50.42 6.81
N GLU A 1193 -28.89 -49.78 5.63
CA GLU A 1193 -28.43 -50.21 4.29
C GLU A 1193 -28.44 -48.93 3.38
N SER A 1194 -27.42 -48.66 2.55
CA SER A 1194 -27.22 -49.12 1.16
C SER A 1194 -28.06 -48.43 0.07
N ASP A 1195 -27.38 -47.89 -0.96
CA ASP A 1195 -27.97 -47.39 -2.21
C ASP A 1195 -28.54 -48.49 -3.11
N SER A 1196 -29.55 -48.16 -3.94
CA SER A 1196 -29.40 -48.04 -5.42
C SER A 1196 -30.70 -48.27 -6.24
N HIS A 1197 -30.82 -47.50 -7.35
CA HIS A 1197 -31.63 -47.67 -8.60
C HIS A 1197 -33.04 -48.37 -8.58
N LEU A 1198 -34.08 -47.88 -9.27
CA LEU A 1198 -34.22 -47.85 -10.75
C LEU A 1198 -35.48 -47.07 -11.26
N LEU A 1199 -35.31 -46.37 -12.40
CA LEU A 1199 -36.22 -46.21 -13.57
C LEU A 1199 -37.74 -45.83 -13.48
N GLN A 1200 -38.12 -44.93 -14.41
CA GLN A 1200 -39.46 -44.67 -15.00
C GLN A 1200 -40.53 -43.99 -14.08
N ARG A 1201 -41.50 -43.19 -14.57
CA ARG A 1201 -41.90 -42.82 -15.95
C ARG A 1201 -42.63 -41.45 -16.00
N ASN A 1202 -42.34 -40.66 -17.05
CA ASN A 1202 -43.23 -39.76 -17.83
C ASN A 1202 -44.39 -38.93 -17.20
N LEU A 1203 -44.34 -37.61 -17.52
CA LEU A 1203 -45.47 -36.71 -17.89
C LEU A 1203 -46.48 -36.28 -16.79
N ALA A 1204 -47.12 -35.09 -16.82
CA ALA A 1204 -46.83 -33.79 -17.48
C ALA A 1204 -47.84 -32.69 -17.02
N ILE A 1205 -47.71 -31.49 -17.60
CA ILE A 1205 -48.82 -30.58 -17.99
C ILE A 1205 -49.42 -29.60 -16.94
N ARG A 1206 -49.21 -28.29 -17.25
CA ARG A 1206 -50.13 -27.12 -17.11
C ARG A 1206 -50.39 -26.54 -15.70
N GLN A 1207 -50.18 -25.22 -15.50
CA GLN A 1207 -51.11 -24.07 -15.71
C GLN A 1207 -52.29 -24.03 -14.71
N SER A 1208 -52.78 -22.89 -14.21
CA SER A 1208 -52.33 -21.48 -14.22
C SER A 1208 -53.39 -20.63 -13.47
N LEU A 1209 -53.14 -19.31 -13.25
CA LEU A 1209 -54.17 -18.30 -12.94
C LEU A 1209 -54.85 -18.47 -11.54
N GLN A 1210 -55.55 -17.49 -10.95
CA GLN A 1210 -55.50 -16.02 -11.09
C GLN A 1210 -56.11 -15.33 -9.86
N ARG A 1211 -55.47 -14.22 -9.46
CA ARG A 1211 -55.98 -13.00 -8.80
C ARG A 1211 -57.50 -12.82 -8.67
N ASP A 1212 -57.94 -12.45 -7.47
CA ASP A 1212 -59.02 -11.51 -7.12
C ASP A 1212 -58.85 -11.17 -5.62
N LEU A 1213 -59.47 -10.18 -4.98
CA LEU A 1213 -59.78 -8.76 -5.21
C LEU A 1213 -60.52 -8.33 -3.90
N ILE A 1214 -60.21 -7.15 -3.35
CA ILE A 1214 -61.14 -6.12 -2.77
C ILE A 1214 -62.39 -6.64 -1.98
N ASP A 1215 -62.69 -6.21 -0.74
CA ASP A 1215 -62.91 -4.80 -0.34
C ASP A 1215 -62.70 -4.50 1.18
N SER A 1216 -63.07 -3.29 1.56
CA SER A 1216 -62.82 -2.51 2.78
C SER A 1216 -63.92 -2.58 3.85
N THR A 1217 -63.64 -2.03 5.05
CA THR A 1217 -64.65 -1.42 5.94
C THR A 1217 -63.99 -0.51 7.01
N LEU A 1218 -64.78 0.21 7.81
CA LEU A 1218 -64.39 1.49 8.43
C LEU A 1218 -64.67 1.63 9.95
N SER A 1219 -63.76 2.33 10.63
CA SER A 1219 -63.97 3.26 11.76
C SER A 1219 -64.47 2.81 13.17
N ARG A 1220 -63.59 3.07 14.16
CA ARG A 1220 -63.77 4.07 15.27
C ARG A 1220 -64.49 3.70 16.59
N GLY A 1221 -63.69 3.65 17.68
CA GLY A 1221 -64.08 3.98 19.08
C GLY A 1221 -63.98 2.83 20.10
N GLY A 1222 -63.58 3.03 21.37
CA GLY A 1222 -62.88 4.18 21.96
C GLY A 1222 -62.80 4.22 23.52
N ILE A 1223 -61.61 4.59 24.04
CA ILE A 1223 -61.35 5.36 25.30
C ILE A 1223 -61.38 4.65 26.69
N ARG A 1224 -60.22 4.74 27.40
CA ARG A 1224 -59.94 4.63 28.87
C ARG A 1224 -60.06 3.26 29.58
N SER A 1225 -59.28 2.95 30.64
CA SER A 1225 -58.07 3.61 31.21
C SER A 1225 -57.25 2.73 32.18
N SER A 1226 -55.95 3.04 32.28
CA SER A 1226 -55.05 2.95 33.46
C SER A 1226 -54.86 1.62 34.23
N LEU A 1227 -53.60 1.13 34.26
CA LEU A 1227 -52.71 1.28 35.43
C LEU A 1227 -51.23 1.00 35.08
N GLN A 1228 -50.31 1.21 36.04
CA GLN A 1228 -48.85 1.25 35.84
C GLN A 1228 -48.14 -0.09 36.14
N SER A 1229 -46.89 -0.27 35.66
CA SER A 1229 -45.74 -0.50 36.56
C SER A 1229 -44.34 -0.53 35.89
N GLN A 1230 -43.37 0.03 36.63
CA GLN A 1230 -41.94 -0.31 36.81
C GLN A 1230 -40.94 -0.51 35.64
N LYS A 1231 -39.96 0.42 35.59
CA LYS A 1231 -38.50 0.22 35.82
C LYS A 1231 -37.77 -0.92 35.05
N ARG A 1232 -36.83 -0.59 34.16
CA ARG A 1232 -35.41 -0.15 34.37
C ARG A 1232 -34.42 -1.31 34.60
N THR A 1233 -33.35 -1.32 33.81
CA THR A 1233 -31.98 -1.65 34.27
C THR A 1233 -30.91 -0.84 33.51
N ASP A 1234 -29.90 -0.43 34.28
CA ASP A 1234 -28.48 -0.25 33.95
C ASP A 1234 -27.97 0.87 33.02
N LEU A 1235 -26.64 1.07 33.11
CA LEU A 1235 -25.96 2.37 32.99
C LEU A 1235 -24.54 2.25 32.40
N ASN A 1236 -24.08 3.33 31.77
CA ASN A 1236 -22.75 3.46 31.19
C ASN A 1236 -21.62 3.61 32.24
N SER A 1237 -20.40 3.26 31.83
CA SER A 1237 -19.15 3.70 32.46
C SER A 1237 -18.38 4.64 31.52
N SER A 1238 -17.88 5.77 32.05
CA SER A 1238 -16.82 6.56 31.39
C SER A 1238 -16.05 7.49 32.35
N ARG A 1239 -14.87 7.00 32.74
CA ARG A 1239 -13.56 7.68 32.86
C ARG A 1239 -13.40 9.02 33.63
N ARG A 1240 -12.60 8.90 34.71
CA ARG A 1240 -11.39 9.70 35.08
C ARG A 1240 -11.51 11.18 35.50
N ASN A 1241 -11.36 11.37 36.82
CA ASN A 1241 -10.38 12.22 37.52
C ASN A 1241 -10.02 13.63 37.03
N SER A 1242 -10.21 14.61 37.93
CA SER A 1242 -9.15 15.56 38.32
C SER A 1242 -9.29 15.92 39.82
N VAL A 1243 -8.24 16.50 40.43
CA VAL A 1243 -7.99 16.46 41.90
C VAL A 1243 -8.37 17.77 42.62
N HIS A 1244 -8.67 17.67 43.92
CA HIS A 1244 -9.13 18.77 44.79
C HIS A 1244 -8.01 19.64 45.38
N GLY A 1245 -8.35 20.90 45.67
CA GLY A 1245 -7.66 21.79 46.63
C GLY A 1245 -8.69 22.68 47.37
N PRO A 1246 -8.79 22.67 48.72
CA PRO A 1246 -10.00 23.15 49.41
C PRO A 1246 -9.89 24.55 50.05
N LYS A 1247 -11.03 25.17 50.36
CA LYS A 1247 -11.17 26.16 51.45
C LYS A 1247 -12.60 26.30 51.98
N LEU A 1248 -12.71 26.78 53.22
CA LEU A 1248 -13.93 26.74 54.05
C LEU A 1248 -14.91 27.89 53.78
N LYS A 1249 -16.17 27.68 54.18
CA LYS A 1249 -17.14 28.76 54.47
C LYS A 1249 -16.59 29.65 55.60
N VAL A 1250 -16.66 30.99 55.46
CA VAL A 1250 -16.75 31.92 56.61
C VAL A 1250 -17.34 33.28 56.19
N LEU A 1251 -18.05 33.91 57.13
CA LEU A 1251 -18.71 35.24 57.15
C LEU A 1251 -18.84 36.11 55.87
N ARG A 1252 -20.09 36.52 55.60
CA ARG A 1252 -20.40 37.86 55.04
C ARG A 1252 -20.18 38.94 56.11
N ARG A 1253 -19.47 40.04 55.81
CA ARG A 1253 -19.79 41.38 56.37
C ARG A 1253 -19.16 42.55 55.60
N PHE A 1254 -19.89 43.67 55.60
CA PHE A 1254 -19.53 45.04 55.21
C PHE A 1254 -19.14 45.40 53.75
N PHE A 1255 -20.05 46.15 53.11
CA PHE A 1255 -19.83 47.46 52.45
C PHE A 1255 -18.54 47.73 51.65
N VAL A 1256 -18.73 48.23 50.42
CA VAL A 1256 -18.56 49.66 50.10
C VAL A 1256 -19.37 50.05 48.86
N LEU A 1257 -19.76 51.32 48.73
CA LEU A 1257 -20.47 51.87 47.57
C LEU A 1257 -19.48 52.36 46.50
N LYS A 1258 -19.79 52.20 45.21
CA LYS A 1258 -20.15 53.38 44.38
C LYS A 1258 -20.71 53.06 42.99
N ARG A 1259 -21.51 54.03 42.56
CA ARG A 1259 -22.12 54.31 41.25
C ARG A 1259 -21.17 54.24 40.04
N GLN A 1260 -21.79 53.88 38.90
CA GLN A 1260 -21.63 54.48 37.56
C GLN A 1260 -20.23 54.53 36.92
N MET A 1261 -20.09 53.80 35.81
CA MET A 1261 -20.61 54.36 34.55
C MET A 1261 -21.96 53.71 34.25
#